data_AF-A0A9J6C0V8-F1
#
_entry.id   AF-A0A9J6C0V8-F1
#
_cell.length_a   1.000
_cell.length_b   1.000
_cell.length_c   1.000
_cell.angle_alpha   90.00
_cell.angle_beta   90.00
_cell.angle_gamma   90.00
#
_symmetry.space_group_name_H-M   'P 1'
#
loop_
_entity.id
_entity.type
_entity.pdbx_description
1 polymer ?
#
loop_
_entity_poly.entity_id
_entity_poly.type
_entity_poly.pdbx_seq_one_letter_code
_entity_poly.pdbx_strand_id
1 'polypeptide(L)'
;MSSDDEDIPELINEENNNDSDSDDEEKWIEINEDNDSVNIRCLFCSSEFPSIENSFEHLQNVHQFNLVEYKTKFSMDFYSYIKMINFIRCNNNTDQNKLLSSDNKPLWLDEKYMKPANDSYDPWLSYDFDELKIIENRNNDDDEKSNLLKIIQDLQEQMKNKDHFLEQISNDMTMMKESYKRLLEKEPEIQQRNNNKSSKNSLENGVGSLNIDDDNSYFESYSHFSIHHTMLSDKVRTESYKEAILKNPSAFKDKEVLDIGSGTGILSLFASQAGAKNVYAVDQSDIIYHAMEIAQINNVSNIKFLKGRLEDIEMPFKKVDVIISEWMGYFLFFEGMLDSVIYGRKNYLKENGLILPNRCTVSIVGYGSQERYNNFIKFFDNVYGYNMKCVVKDILKEAHVEKCTDEFVLTKPNMISDINIYTCDLNYSNFTYDFSLEVLKDGEMNSICGYFDTFFDLPDQNVFFSTSPAATQTHWHQTLFYFDEPKQVKKGEICYGYNMKCVVKDILKEAHVEKCTDEFVLTKPNMISDINIYTCDLNYSNFTYDFSLEVLKDGEMNSICGYFDTFFDLPDQNVFFSTSPAATQTHWHQTLFYFDEPKQVKKGEIITGKFICQRDRNDLRSLKIELRIFDKTFKYDLN
;
A
#
# COMPACT_ATOMS: atom_id res chain seq x y z
N MET A 1 -39.58 53.67 36.48
CA MET A 1 -40.98 53.68 35.99
C MET A 1 -40.95 52.82 34.75
N SER A 2 -41.03 51.51 34.95
CA SER A 2 -42.26 50.70 35.10
C SER A 2 -42.64 50.19 33.71
N SER A 3 -42.30 48.95 33.32
CA SER A 3 -42.77 47.65 33.83
C SER A 3 -43.98 47.13 33.03
N ASP A 4 -43.97 45.81 32.85
CA ASP A 4 -45.14 44.93 32.71
C ASP A 4 -45.82 44.85 31.34
N ASP A 5 -46.41 43.73 30.92
CA ASP A 5 -46.25 42.28 31.12
C ASP A 5 -47.46 41.64 30.41
N GLU A 6 -47.31 40.36 30.07
CA GLU A 6 -48.34 39.30 30.19
C GLU A 6 -49.70 39.39 29.43
N ASP A 7 -50.00 38.29 28.70
CA ASP A 7 -50.98 37.25 29.11
C ASP A 7 -51.83 36.66 27.97
N ILE A 8 -51.75 35.33 27.91
CA ILE A 8 -52.60 34.39 27.16
C ILE A 8 -53.85 34.09 28.01
N PRO A 9 -55.01 33.80 27.39
CA PRO A 9 -55.96 32.89 28.05
C PRO A 9 -56.35 31.65 27.21
N GLU A 10 -56.05 30.50 27.81
CA GLU A 10 -56.80 29.24 28.04
C GLU A 10 -57.64 28.48 26.97
N LEU A 11 -57.48 27.16 27.12
CA LEU A 11 -58.07 25.98 26.47
C LEU A 11 -59.58 25.79 26.72
N ILE A 12 -60.25 25.00 25.87
CA ILE A 12 -60.95 23.73 26.22
C ILE A 12 -61.96 23.27 25.13
N ASN A 13 -61.72 22.03 24.69
CA ASN A 13 -62.60 20.91 24.32
C ASN A 13 -63.66 20.90 23.20
N GLU A 14 -63.64 19.73 22.55
CA GLU A 14 -64.74 18.79 22.24
C GLU A 14 -65.24 18.65 20.79
N GLU A 15 -64.80 17.51 20.21
CA GLU A 15 -65.59 16.47 19.53
C GLU A 15 -66.38 16.78 18.24
N ASN A 16 -66.00 16.12 17.13
CA ASN A 16 -66.63 14.87 16.66
C ASN A 16 -66.23 14.48 15.21
N ASN A 17 -65.77 13.23 15.04
CA ASN A 17 -66.11 12.22 14.00
C ASN A 17 -65.87 12.52 12.50
N ASN A 18 -65.36 11.63 11.62
CA ASN A 18 -65.29 10.15 11.57
C ASN A 18 -64.26 9.68 10.50
N ASP A 19 -63.73 8.48 10.74
CA ASP A 19 -63.31 7.38 9.83
C ASP A 19 -62.31 7.58 8.68
N SER A 20 -61.15 6.90 8.79
CA SER A 20 -60.62 5.99 7.73
C SER A 20 -59.41 5.17 8.20
N ASP A 21 -59.55 3.84 8.09
CA ASP A 21 -58.59 2.77 7.78
C ASP A 21 -57.13 2.79 8.30
N SER A 22 -56.77 1.65 8.88
CA SER A 22 -55.53 1.29 9.57
C SER A 22 -54.32 1.17 8.65
N ASP A 23 -53.31 2.00 8.89
CA ASP A 23 -51.89 1.74 8.64
C ASP A 23 -51.15 1.91 9.98
N ASP A 24 -50.79 0.79 10.62
CA ASP A 24 -49.87 0.79 11.76
C ASP A 24 -48.43 0.94 11.24
N GLU A 25 -48.05 2.16 10.89
CA GLU A 25 -46.65 2.58 10.92
C GLU A 25 -46.25 2.79 12.38
N GLU A 26 -45.46 1.87 12.93
CA GLU A 26 -44.67 2.13 14.16
C GLU A 26 -43.72 3.29 13.87
N LYS A 27 -44.19 4.50 14.22
CA LYS A 27 -43.37 5.71 14.34
C LYS A 27 -42.24 5.44 15.31
N TRP A 28 -41.02 5.42 14.79
CA TRP A 28 -39.80 5.55 15.57
C TRP A 28 -39.84 6.90 16.29
N ILE A 29 -40.02 6.88 17.60
CA ILE A 29 -39.86 8.05 18.46
C ILE A 29 -38.36 8.28 18.61
N GLU A 30 -37.84 9.32 17.94
CA GLU A 30 -36.57 9.93 18.32
C GLU A 30 -36.74 10.48 19.75
N ILE A 31 -36.05 9.85 20.71
CA ILE A 31 -35.98 10.38 22.08
C ILE A 31 -35.04 11.60 22.01
N ASN A 32 -35.66 12.79 22.07
CA ASN A 32 -34.95 14.04 22.29
C ASN A 32 -34.20 14.00 23.63
N GLU A 33 -32.97 14.48 23.68
CA GLU A 33 -32.18 14.71 24.90
C GLU A 33 -32.72 15.90 25.72
N ASP A 34 -34.01 15.89 26.04
CA ASP A 34 -34.63 16.86 26.95
C ASP A 34 -35.31 16.10 28.10
N ASN A 35 -34.54 15.84 29.16
CA ASN A 35 -34.95 15.80 30.57
C ASN A 35 -36.27 15.08 30.98
N ASP A 36 -36.66 14.00 30.31
CA ASP A 36 -37.59 13.03 30.90
C ASP A 36 -36.84 12.20 31.94
N SER A 37 -37.12 12.43 33.21
CA SER A 37 -36.57 11.64 34.31
C SER A 37 -37.09 10.20 34.21
N VAL A 38 -36.39 9.33 33.48
CA VAL A 38 -36.68 7.90 33.43
C VAL A 38 -36.35 7.32 34.81
N ASN A 39 -37.39 7.12 35.61
CA ASN A 39 -37.27 6.46 36.91
C ASN A 39 -36.91 4.99 36.71
N ILE A 40 -35.69 4.60 37.10
CA ILE A 40 -35.22 3.22 37.03
C ILE A 40 -35.70 2.46 38.25
N ARG A 41 -36.53 1.44 38.01
CA ARG A 41 -37.02 0.54 39.05
C ARG A 41 -35.94 -0.46 39.46
N CYS A 42 -35.72 -0.62 40.76
CA CYS A 42 -34.82 -1.62 41.33
C CYS A 42 -35.11 -3.04 40.79
N LEU A 43 -34.07 -3.87 40.69
CA LEU A 43 -34.19 -5.27 40.24
C LEU A 43 -34.97 -6.15 41.23
N PHE A 44 -34.93 -5.85 42.53
CA PHE A 44 -35.48 -6.73 43.57
C PHE A 44 -36.63 -6.11 44.38
N CYS A 45 -36.98 -4.84 44.17
CA CYS A 45 -38.07 -4.17 44.89
C CYS A 45 -38.82 -3.14 44.03
N SER A 46 -39.77 -2.43 44.64
CA SER A 46 -40.57 -1.40 43.96
C SER A 46 -40.00 0.02 44.10
N SER A 47 -38.78 0.17 44.62
CA SER A 47 -38.10 1.47 44.69
C SER A 47 -37.67 1.93 43.30
N GLU A 48 -37.79 3.22 43.04
CA GLU A 48 -37.42 3.88 41.79
C GLU A 48 -36.35 4.94 42.03
N PHE A 49 -35.40 5.07 41.10
CA PHE A 49 -34.26 5.97 41.22
C PHE A 49 -34.06 6.80 39.95
N PRO A 50 -33.53 8.02 40.07
CA PRO A 50 -33.33 8.92 38.93
C PRO A 50 -32.16 8.52 38.02
N SER A 51 -31.31 7.56 38.43
CA SER A 51 -30.21 7.04 37.62
C SER A 51 -29.86 5.60 37.97
N ILE A 52 -29.14 4.92 37.08
CA ILE A 52 -28.74 3.51 37.26
C ILE A 52 -27.68 3.41 38.35
N GLU A 53 -26.82 4.41 38.49
CA GLU A 53 -25.80 4.51 39.54
C GLU A 53 -26.44 4.56 40.93
N ASN A 54 -27.49 5.35 41.10
CA ASN A 54 -28.25 5.40 42.35
C ASN A 54 -28.96 4.07 42.63
N SER A 55 -29.39 3.36 41.58
CA SER A 55 -29.95 2.02 41.72
C SER A 55 -28.89 0.98 42.13
N PHE A 56 -27.65 1.11 41.66
CA PHE A 56 -26.54 0.23 42.09
C PHE A 56 -26.22 0.40 43.58
N GLU A 57 -26.15 1.63 44.08
CA GLU A 57 -25.95 1.87 45.51
C GLU A 57 -27.08 1.26 46.35
N HIS A 58 -28.33 1.33 45.86
CA HIS A 58 -29.45 0.69 46.53
C HIS A 58 -29.37 -0.85 46.51
N LEU A 59 -28.99 -1.44 45.38
CA LEU A 59 -28.79 -2.89 45.26
C LEU A 59 -27.72 -3.39 46.23
N GLN A 60 -26.62 -2.65 46.37
CA GLN A 60 -25.53 -3.01 47.28
C GLN A 60 -25.91 -2.82 48.75
N ASN A 61 -26.52 -1.68 49.10
CA ASN A 61 -26.78 -1.33 50.50
C ASN A 61 -28.03 -2.00 51.09
N VAL A 62 -29.08 -2.22 50.29
CA VAL A 62 -30.37 -2.77 50.75
C VAL A 62 -30.51 -4.24 50.38
N HIS A 63 -30.08 -4.63 49.17
CA HIS A 63 -30.23 -6.00 48.68
C HIS A 63 -28.95 -6.84 48.80
N GLN A 64 -27.85 -6.27 49.34
CA GLN A 64 -26.54 -6.95 49.43
C GLN A 64 -26.12 -7.61 48.10
N PHE A 65 -26.54 -7.03 46.99
CA PHE A 65 -26.31 -7.55 45.66
C PHE A 65 -25.30 -6.66 44.94
N ASN A 66 -24.09 -7.18 44.78
CA ASN A 66 -23.00 -6.47 44.12
C ASN A 66 -22.84 -6.99 42.68
N LEU A 67 -23.26 -6.18 41.70
CA LEU A 67 -23.21 -6.59 40.29
C LEU A 67 -21.76 -6.78 39.79
N VAL A 68 -20.79 -6.04 40.32
CA VAL A 68 -19.36 -6.16 39.98
C VAL A 68 -18.80 -7.52 40.43
N GLU A 69 -19.18 -7.96 41.63
CA GLU A 69 -18.82 -9.28 42.13
C GLU A 69 -19.42 -10.39 41.26
N TYR A 70 -20.66 -10.23 40.79
CA TYR A 70 -21.32 -11.22 39.93
C TYR A 70 -20.73 -11.25 38.51
N LYS A 71 -20.38 -10.08 37.95
CA LYS A 71 -19.65 -9.97 36.66
C LYS A 71 -18.36 -10.80 36.71
N THR A 72 -17.64 -10.70 37.82
CA THR A 72 -16.39 -11.44 38.04
C THR A 72 -16.62 -12.92 38.36
N LYS A 73 -17.55 -13.22 39.28
CA LYS A 73 -17.84 -14.60 39.76
C LYS A 73 -18.31 -15.52 38.64
N PHE A 74 -19.08 -15.02 37.69
CA PHE A 74 -19.66 -15.81 36.59
C PHE A 74 -19.04 -15.50 35.23
N SER A 75 -17.99 -14.67 35.16
CA SER A 75 -17.35 -14.21 33.91
C SER A 75 -18.39 -13.72 32.89
N MET A 76 -19.28 -12.82 33.33
CA MET A 76 -20.42 -12.39 32.54
C MET A 76 -19.97 -11.44 31.42
N ASP A 77 -20.43 -11.74 30.21
CA ASP A 77 -20.44 -10.82 29.07
C ASP A 77 -21.77 -10.04 29.00
N PHE A 78 -21.87 -9.11 28.05
CA PHE A 78 -23.08 -8.31 27.82
C PHE A 78 -24.34 -9.17 27.65
N TYR A 79 -24.25 -10.29 26.92
CA TYR A 79 -25.37 -11.21 26.73
C TYR A 79 -25.78 -11.93 28.02
N SER A 80 -24.81 -12.33 28.84
CA SER A 80 -25.06 -12.93 30.15
C SER A 80 -25.71 -11.93 31.11
N TYR A 81 -25.37 -10.65 31.02
CA TYR A 81 -26.01 -9.58 31.75
C TYR A 81 -27.48 -9.41 31.36
N ILE A 82 -27.79 -9.29 30.07
CA ILE A 82 -29.18 -9.22 29.56
C ILE A 82 -30.01 -10.41 30.05
N LYS A 83 -29.46 -11.63 29.90
CA LYS A 83 -30.13 -12.86 30.36
C LYS A 83 -30.40 -12.83 31.87
N MET A 84 -29.50 -12.28 32.68
CA MET A 84 -29.70 -12.14 34.13
C MET A 84 -30.81 -11.15 34.47
N ILE A 85 -30.83 -9.97 33.83
CA ILE A 85 -31.87 -8.96 34.04
C ILE A 85 -33.25 -9.53 33.68
N ASN A 86 -33.38 -10.16 32.51
CA ASN A 86 -34.62 -10.80 32.08
C ASN A 86 -35.02 -11.97 32.99
N PHE A 87 -34.05 -12.75 33.48
CA PHE A 87 -34.33 -13.80 34.47
C PHE A 87 -34.93 -13.23 35.76
N ILE A 88 -34.40 -12.11 36.26
CA ILE A 88 -34.92 -11.47 37.49
C ILE A 88 -36.34 -10.94 37.27
N ARG A 89 -36.59 -10.30 36.12
CA ARG A 89 -37.91 -9.74 35.76
C ARG A 89 -38.98 -10.80 35.52
N CYS A 90 -38.67 -11.88 34.80
CA CYS A 90 -39.58 -13.02 34.57
C CYS A 90 -40.03 -13.73 35.86
N ASN A 91 -39.25 -13.62 36.95
CA ASN A 91 -39.53 -14.28 38.23
C ASN A 91 -40.09 -13.32 39.30
N ASN A 92 -40.75 -12.23 38.89
CA ASN A 92 -41.44 -11.26 39.76
C ASN A 92 -40.56 -10.69 40.90
N ASN A 93 -39.29 -10.39 40.62
CA ASN A 93 -38.35 -9.76 41.57
C ASN A 93 -38.14 -10.53 42.90
N THR A 94 -38.63 -11.78 43.04
CA THR A 94 -38.71 -12.47 44.34
C THR A 94 -37.53 -13.41 44.64
N ASP A 95 -36.58 -13.54 43.70
CA ASP A 95 -35.54 -14.58 43.73
C ASP A 95 -34.15 -14.12 44.21
N GLN A 96 -34.06 -12.99 44.93
CA GLN A 96 -32.82 -12.48 45.52
C GLN A 96 -32.08 -13.57 46.33
N ASN A 97 -32.80 -14.35 47.13
CA ASN A 97 -32.23 -15.44 47.93
C ASN A 97 -31.74 -16.64 47.09
N LYS A 98 -32.30 -16.88 45.89
CA LYS A 98 -31.83 -17.95 44.98
C LYS A 98 -30.61 -17.54 44.17
N LEU A 99 -30.52 -16.28 43.74
CA LEU A 99 -29.32 -15.73 43.12
C LEU A 99 -28.13 -15.74 44.09
N LEU A 100 -28.35 -15.29 45.34
CA LEU A 100 -27.34 -15.25 46.41
C LEU A 100 -26.85 -16.64 46.86
N SER A 101 -27.68 -17.68 46.74
CA SER A 101 -27.33 -19.06 47.12
C SER A 101 -26.84 -19.94 45.96
N SER A 102 -26.69 -19.39 44.76
CA SER A 102 -26.21 -20.15 43.60
C SER A 102 -24.70 -20.46 43.68
N ASP A 103 -24.37 -21.74 43.83
CA ASP A 103 -23.00 -22.25 43.80
C ASP A 103 -22.49 -22.35 42.35
N ASN A 104 -21.49 -21.52 42.02
CA ASN A 104 -20.62 -21.51 40.82
C ASN A 104 -21.25 -21.73 39.42
N LYS A 105 -22.57 -21.79 39.27
CA LYS A 105 -23.25 -21.86 37.97
C LYS A 105 -24.42 -20.87 37.87
N PRO A 106 -24.47 -20.03 36.81
CA PRO A 106 -25.52 -19.04 36.66
C PRO A 106 -26.88 -19.70 36.34
N LEU A 107 -27.95 -19.16 36.92
CA LEU A 107 -29.32 -19.70 36.79
C LEU A 107 -30.02 -19.24 35.50
N TRP A 108 -29.44 -18.28 34.78
CA TRP A 108 -30.00 -17.60 33.60
C TRP A 108 -29.38 -18.05 32.27
N LEU A 109 -28.91 -19.30 32.19
CA LEU A 109 -28.28 -19.84 30.97
C LEU A 109 -29.24 -20.13 29.82
N ASP A 110 -30.54 -20.20 30.09
CA ASP A 110 -31.57 -20.55 29.11
C ASP A 110 -31.73 -19.43 28.05
N GLU A 111 -31.74 -19.81 26.78
CA GLU A 111 -31.90 -18.93 25.61
C GLU A 111 -33.20 -18.10 25.66
N LYS A 112 -34.23 -18.58 26.35
CA LYS A 112 -35.49 -17.84 26.50
C LYS A 112 -35.32 -16.46 27.16
N TYR A 113 -34.25 -16.26 27.93
CA TYR A 113 -33.93 -14.98 28.59
C TYR A 113 -33.20 -13.98 27.68
N MET A 114 -32.94 -14.32 26.41
CA MET A 114 -32.51 -13.34 25.40
C MET A 114 -33.64 -12.40 24.94
N LYS A 115 -34.90 -12.74 25.27
CA LYS A 115 -36.04 -11.87 24.97
C LYS A 115 -36.41 -11.07 26.22
N PRO A 116 -36.76 -9.77 26.09
CA PRO A 116 -37.24 -8.95 27.20
C PRO A 116 -38.36 -9.65 27.95
N ALA A 117 -38.32 -9.61 29.29
CA ALA A 117 -39.32 -10.25 30.13
C ALA A 117 -40.72 -9.63 30.00
N ASN A 118 -40.78 -8.34 29.65
CA ASN A 118 -42.00 -7.57 29.42
C ASN A 118 -41.90 -6.85 28.06
N ASP A 119 -43.04 -6.55 27.43
CA ASP A 119 -43.10 -5.80 26.16
C ASP A 119 -42.80 -4.29 26.33
N SER A 120 -42.59 -3.83 27.57
CA SER A 120 -42.20 -2.46 27.90
C SER A 120 -40.69 -2.34 28.05
N TYR A 121 -40.12 -1.24 27.54
CA TYR A 121 -38.71 -0.87 27.71
C TYR A 121 -38.24 -0.96 29.18
N ASP A 122 -37.20 -1.75 29.45
CA ASP A 122 -36.53 -1.83 30.76
C ASP A 122 -35.18 -1.10 30.67
N PRO A 123 -35.00 0.04 31.37
CA PRO A 123 -33.77 0.83 31.32
C PRO A 123 -32.50 0.05 31.67
N TRP A 124 -32.61 -1.04 32.45
CA TRP A 124 -31.46 -1.91 32.76
C TRP A 124 -30.88 -2.62 31.55
N LEU A 125 -31.67 -2.86 30.49
CA LEU A 125 -31.21 -3.52 29.27
C LEU A 125 -30.44 -2.59 28.33
N SER A 126 -30.55 -1.28 28.55
CA SER A 126 -29.87 -0.24 27.77
C SER A 126 -28.59 0.27 28.43
N TYR A 127 -28.27 -0.26 29.62
CA TYR A 127 -27.06 0.08 30.33
C TYR A 127 -25.85 -0.53 29.62
N ASP A 128 -24.83 0.29 29.37
CA ASP A 128 -23.56 -0.21 28.86
C ASP A 128 -22.86 -1.01 29.98
N PHE A 129 -23.04 -2.33 29.94
CA PHE A 129 -22.47 -3.25 30.91
C PHE A 129 -20.93 -3.25 30.89
N ASP A 130 -20.31 -2.79 29.79
CA ASP A 130 -18.86 -2.71 29.67
C ASP A 130 -18.28 -1.48 30.37
N GLU A 131 -19.08 -0.42 30.59
CA GLU A 131 -18.69 0.75 31.39
C GLU A 131 -18.66 0.50 32.92
N LEU A 132 -19.12 -0.68 33.36
CA LEU A 132 -19.21 -1.06 34.77
C LEU A 132 -17.80 -1.27 35.37
N LYS A 133 -17.22 -0.19 35.91
CA LYS A 133 -15.87 -0.13 36.49
C LYS A 133 -15.75 -0.94 37.79
N ILE A 134 -14.70 -1.77 37.90
CA ILE A 134 -14.34 -2.46 39.14
C ILE A 134 -13.76 -1.42 40.11
N ILE A 135 -14.53 -1.02 41.13
CA ILE A 135 -14.03 -0.14 42.19
C ILE A 135 -13.54 -1.01 43.35
N GLU A 136 -12.21 -1.15 43.50
CA GLU A 136 -11.62 -1.70 44.73
C GLU A 136 -11.42 -0.56 45.75
N ASN A 137 -12.04 -0.72 46.92
CA ASN A 137 -11.88 0.18 48.05
C ASN A 137 -10.45 0.10 48.62
N ARG A 138 -9.85 1.28 48.80
CA ARG A 138 -8.48 1.59 49.21
C ARG A 138 -7.99 0.81 50.44
N ASN A 139 -6.72 0.38 50.41
CA ASN A 139 -5.65 0.89 51.30
C ASN A 139 -4.27 0.22 51.05
N ASN A 140 -3.24 1.06 50.99
CA ASN A 140 -1.79 0.83 51.18
C ASN A 140 -0.88 0.70 49.94
N ASP A 141 0.25 1.42 50.02
CA ASP A 141 1.22 1.82 48.99
C ASP A 141 1.90 0.71 48.15
N ASP A 142 1.51 -0.56 48.29
CA ASP A 142 1.97 -1.65 47.40
C ASP A 142 1.17 -1.68 46.07
N ASP A 143 0.02 -1.00 46.02
CA ASP A 143 -0.92 -1.01 44.89
C ASP A 143 -0.52 -0.13 43.70
N GLU A 144 0.26 0.95 43.88
CA GLU A 144 0.70 1.77 42.74
C GLU A 144 1.51 0.95 41.73
N LYS A 145 2.31 0.00 42.23
CA LYS A 145 3.15 -0.86 41.39
C LYS A 145 2.34 -1.94 40.68
N SER A 146 1.31 -2.47 41.35
CA SER A 146 0.36 -3.46 40.82
C SER A 146 -0.58 -2.84 39.76
N ASN A 147 -1.04 -1.61 39.99
CA ASN A 147 -1.92 -0.89 39.09
C ASN A 147 -1.17 -0.41 37.84
N LEU A 148 0.09 0.03 37.99
CA LEU A 148 0.98 0.25 36.84
C LEU A 148 1.19 -1.05 36.05
N LEU A 149 1.39 -2.18 36.73
CA LEU A 149 1.56 -3.49 36.09
C LEU A 149 0.31 -3.92 35.30
N LYS A 150 -0.90 -3.64 35.80
CA LYS A 150 -2.16 -3.90 35.08
C LYS A 150 -2.36 -2.99 33.88
N ILE A 151 -2.08 -1.68 34.01
CA ILE A 151 -2.13 -0.75 32.87
C ILE A 151 -1.08 -1.14 31.82
N ILE A 152 0.11 -1.54 32.26
CA ILE A 152 1.15 -2.06 31.37
C ILE A 152 0.68 -3.36 30.71
N GLN A 153 0.00 -4.27 31.42
CA GLN A 153 -0.55 -5.49 30.84
C GLN A 153 -1.67 -5.21 29.82
N ASP A 154 -2.57 -4.29 30.09
CA ASP A 154 -3.66 -3.92 29.18
C ASP A 154 -3.12 -3.19 27.94
N LEU A 155 -2.16 -2.27 28.12
CA LEU A 155 -1.43 -1.67 27.00
C LEU A 155 -0.61 -2.72 26.23
N GLN A 156 -0.02 -3.70 26.91
CA GLN A 156 0.68 -4.81 26.26
C GLN A 156 -0.28 -5.70 25.48
N GLU A 157 -1.52 -5.91 25.96
CA GLU A 157 -2.53 -6.70 25.27
C GLU A 157 -3.09 -5.94 24.05
N GLN A 158 -3.33 -4.63 24.18
CA GLN A 158 -3.67 -3.77 23.05
C GLN A 158 -2.53 -3.68 22.02
N MET A 159 -1.28 -3.56 22.48
CA MET A 159 -0.11 -3.62 21.61
C MET A 159 -0.02 -4.98 20.93
N LYS A 160 -0.22 -6.08 21.65
CA LYS A 160 -0.20 -7.43 21.07
C LYS A 160 -1.30 -7.64 20.04
N ASN A 161 -2.50 -7.09 20.26
CA ASN A 161 -3.59 -7.15 19.28
C ASN A 161 -3.28 -6.30 18.04
N LYS A 162 -2.67 -5.11 18.22
CA LYS A 162 -2.19 -4.28 17.10
C LYS A 162 -1.02 -4.92 16.37
N ASP A 163 -0.08 -5.55 17.08
CA ASP A 163 1.06 -6.26 16.53
C ASP A 163 0.59 -7.48 15.73
N HIS A 164 -0.41 -8.21 16.24
CA HIS A 164 -1.04 -9.31 15.50
C HIS A 164 -1.72 -8.82 14.21
N PHE A 165 -2.39 -7.67 14.26
CA PHE A 165 -3.00 -7.05 13.10
C PHE A 165 -1.96 -6.56 12.08
N LEU A 166 -0.86 -5.96 12.54
CA LEU A 166 0.26 -5.54 11.72
C LEU A 166 0.99 -6.75 11.09
N GLU A 167 1.13 -7.85 11.83
CA GLU A 167 1.69 -9.11 11.35
C GLU A 167 0.80 -9.72 10.25
N GLN A 168 -0.52 -9.68 10.42
CA GLN A 168 -1.47 -10.09 9.38
C GLN A 168 -1.36 -9.22 8.12
N ILE A 169 -1.37 -7.89 8.26
CA ILE A 169 -1.17 -6.98 7.12
C ILE A 169 0.18 -7.23 6.44
N SER A 170 1.24 -7.44 7.21
CA SER A 170 2.57 -7.75 6.69
C SER A 170 2.59 -9.06 5.90
N ASN A 171 1.89 -10.09 6.38
CA ASN A 171 1.76 -11.37 5.69
C ASN A 171 0.95 -11.22 4.39
N ASP A 172 -0.18 -10.51 4.43
CA ASP A 172 -1.00 -10.24 3.25
C ASP A 172 -0.22 -9.43 2.20
N MET A 173 0.53 -8.42 2.65
CA MET A 173 1.39 -7.61 1.80
C MET A 173 2.55 -8.43 1.20
N THR A 174 3.10 -9.39 1.95
CA THR A 174 4.12 -10.32 1.47
C THR A 174 3.55 -11.27 0.41
N MET A 175 2.37 -11.84 0.65
CA MET A 175 1.66 -12.69 -0.31
C MET A 175 1.32 -11.94 -1.61
N MET A 176 0.87 -10.68 -1.50
CA MET A 176 0.64 -9.81 -2.66
C MET A 176 1.94 -9.46 -3.39
N LYS A 177 3.02 -9.13 -2.67
CA LYS A 177 4.35 -8.88 -3.25
C LYS A 177 4.88 -10.09 -4.02
N GLU A 178 4.75 -11.30 -3.47
CA GLU A 178 5.16 -12.53 -4.14
C GLU A 178 4.34 -12.83 -5.40
N SER A 179 3.04 -12.55 -5.37
CA SER A 179 2.15 -12.68 -6.53
C SER A 179 2.57 -11.69 -7.62
N TYR A 180 2.83 -10.42 -7.26
CA TYR A 180 3.27 -9.39 -8.19
C TYR A 180 4.66 -9.65 -8.78
N LYS A 181 5.60 -10.16 -7.98
CA LYS A 181 6.94 -10.55 -8.46
C LYS A 181 6.88 -11.66 -9.51
N ARG A 182 5.98 -12.64 -9.33
CA ARG A 182 5.71 -13.68 -10.34
C ARG A 182 5.16 -13.10 -11.66
N LEU A 183 4.48 -11.95 -11.62
CA LEU A 183 4.02 -11.24 -12.82
C LEU A 183 5.18 -10.60 -13.58
N LEU A 184 6.08 -9.91 -12.88
CA LEU A 184 7.25 -9.25 -13.47
C LEU A 184 8.25 -10.24 -14.09
N GLU A 185 8.37 -11.45 -13.53
CA GLU A 185 9.32 -12.46 -14.01
C GLU A 185 8.84 -13.25 -15.26
N LYS A 186 7.55 -13.19 -15.61
CA LYS A 186 6.95 -13.97 -16.72
C LYS A 186 7.01 -13.31 -18.11
N GLU A 187 7.68 -12.16 -18.28
CA GLU A 187 7.78 -11.49 -19.59
C GLU A 187 8.39 -12.32 -20.76
N PRO A 188 9.26 -13.35 -20.59
CA PRO A 188 9.81 -14.03 -21.77
C PRO A 188 8.92 -15.16 -22.37
N GLU A 189 7.96 -15.72 -21.63
CA GLU A 189 7.32 -17.00 -22.04
C GLU A 189 5.97 -16.86 -22.77
N ILE A 190 5.40 -15.66 -22.87
CA ILE A 190 4.06 -15.45 -23.43
C ILE A 190 4.01 -15.69 -24.96
N GLN A 191 5.15 -15.77 -25.66
CA GLN A 191 5.17 -15.93 -27.13
C GLN A 191 5.00 -17.36 -27.67
N GLN A 192 4.93 -18.42 -26.84
CA GLN A 192 4.89 -19.81 -27.36
C GLN A 192 3.63 -20.64 -27.08
N ARG A 193 2.54 -20.09 -26.51
CA ARG A 193 1.32 -20.88 -26.22
C ARG A 193 0.04 -20.47 -26.98
N ASN A 194 0.12 -19.61 -27.98
CA ASN A 194 -1.03 -19.23 -28.81
C ASN A 194 -1.25 -20.17 -30.01
N ASN A 195 -1.60 -21.42 -29.75
CA ASN A 195 -2.29 -22.26 -30.72
C ASN A 195 -3.32 -23.13 -29.98
N ASN A 196 -4.57 -22.68 -30.00
CA ASN A 196 -5.81 -23.29 -29.50
C ASN A 196 -6.36 -22.71 -28.19
N LYS A 197 -6.99 -21.53 -28.27
CA LYS A 197 -8.25 -21.22 -27.58
C LYS A 197 -8.96 -20.07 -28.29
N SER A 198 -10.27 -20.22 -28.42
CA SER A 198 -11.22 -19.31 -29.07
C SER A 198 -11.10 -17.87 -28.55
N SER A 199 -11.20 -16.92 -29.47
CA SER A 199 -11.32 -15.47 -29.29
C SER A 199 -12.10 -15.06 -28.02
N LYS A 200 -11.38 -14.72 -26.95
CA LYS A 200 -11.86 -13.90 -25.84
C LYS A 200 -11.35 -12.46 -26.07
N ASN A 201 -12.22 -11.47 -25.86
CA ASN A 201 -11.90 -10.03 -25.96
C ASN A 201 -11.09 -9.53 -24.74
N SER A 202 -10.09 -10.28 -24.27
CA SER A 202 -9.18 -9.78 -23.23
C SER A 202 -8.23 -8.76 -23.84
N LEU A 203 -7.97 -7.64 -23.14
CA LEU A 203 -6.89 -6.73 -23.54
C LEU A 203 -5.57 -7.51 -23.51
N GLU A 204 -4.86 -7.59 -24.64
CA GLU A 204 -3.52 -8.18 -24.69
C GLU A 204 -2.60 -7.41 -23.69
N ASN A 205 -1.89 -8.15 -22.83
CA ASN A 205 -0.95 -7.66 -21.80
C ASN A 205 -1.54 -6.93 -20.57
N GLY A 206 -2.78 -7.20 -20.16
CA GLY A 206 -3.34 -6.72 -18.86
C GLY A 206 -3.70 -7.85 -17.88
N VAL A 207 -4.05 -7.53 -16.62
CA VAL A 207 -4.42 -8.51 -15.57
C VAL A 207 -5.55 -9.46 -16.01
N GLY A 208 -6.46 -9.00 -16.85
CA GLY A 208 -7.53 -9.84 -17.43
C GLY A 208 -7.05 -11.00 -18.31
N SER A 209 -5.75 -11.06 -18.66
CA SER A 209 -5.13 -12.19 -19.37
C SER A 209 -4.61 -13.30 -18.45
N LEU A 210 -4.62 -13.08 -17.12
CA LEU A 210 -4.15 -14.04 -16.12
C LEU A 210 -5.16 -15.19 -15.92
N ASN A 211 -4.65 -16.36 -15.58
CA ASN A 211 -5.48 -17.47 -15.13
C ASN A 211 -6.01 -17.17 -13.72
N ILE A 212 -7.28 -17.49 -13.47
CA ILE A 212 -7.92 -17.30 -12.15
C ILE A 212 -7.10 -17.93 -11.01
N ASP A 213 -6.49 -19.10 -11.24
CA ASP A 213 -5.67 -19.78 -10.24
C ASP A 213 -4.41 -19.01 -9.83
N ASP A 214 -3.88 -18.17 -10.72
CA ASP A 214 -2.72 -17.31 -10.44
C ASP A 214 -3.13 -16.05 -9.63
N ASP A 215 -4.41 -15.64 -9.70
CA ASP A 215 -4.98 -14.49 -8.97
C ASP A 215 -5.70 -14.88 -7.67
N ASN A 216 -5.86 -16.19 -7.38
CA ASN A 216 -6.66 -16.63 -6.22
C ASN A 216 -6.15 -16.04 -4.90
N SER A 217 -4.84 -15.97 -4.68
CA SER A 217 -4.29 -15.39 -3.45
C SER A 217 -4.59 -13.89 -3.29
N TYR A 218 -4.74 -13.17 -4.41
CA TYR A 218 -5.14 -11.77 -4.42
C TYR A 218 -6.62 -11.63 -4.04
N PHE A 219 -7.52 -12.37 -4.68
CA PHE A 219 -8.96 -12.27 -4.38
C PHE A 219 -9.34 -12.88 -3.02
N GLU A 220 -8.59 -13.88 -2.54
CA GLU A 220 -8.77 -14.45 -1.20
C GLU A 220 -8.45 -13.42 -0.11
N SER A 221 -7.42 -12.58 -0.27
CA SER A 221 -7.11 -11.54 0.72
C SER A 221 -8.29 -10.57 0.87
N TYR A 222 -8.88 -10.15 -0.24
CA TYR A 222 -10.08 -9.30 -0.28
C TYR A 222 -11.38 -10.00 0.16
N SER A 223 -11.34 -11.28 0.51
CA SER A 223 -12.47 -11.95 1.18
C SER A 223 -12.42 -11.79 2.70
N HIS A 224 -11.30 -11.31 3.27
CA HIS A 224 -11.15 -11.09 4.70
C HIS A 224 -11.78 -9.77 5.17
N PHE A 225 -12.61 -9.84 6.21
CA PHE A 225 -13.29 -8.67 6.79
C PHE A 225 -12.33 -7.60 7.33
N SER A 226 -11.13 -7.98 7.78
CA SER A 226 -10.10 -7.07 8.29
C SER A 226 -9.68 -6.01 7.28
N ILE A 227 -9.55 -6.38 6.00
CA ILE A 227 -9.18 -5.46 4.92
C ILE A 227 -10.32 -4.46 4.68
N HIS A 228 -11.56 -4.95 4.60
CA HIS A 228 -12.75 -4.09 4.45
C HIS A 228 -12.94 -3.15 5.64
N HIS A 229 -12.68 -3.60 6.87
CA HIS A 229 -12.71 -2.75 8.05
C HIS A 229 -11.67 -1.62 7.96
N THR A 230 -10.43 -1.92 7.57
CA THR A 230 -9.38 -0.90 7.35
C THR A 230 -9.80 0.12 6.30
N MET A 231 -10.29 -0.37 5.16
CA MET A 231 -10.77 0.43 4.05
C MET A 231 -11.96 1.34 4.43
N LEU A 232 -12.95 0.82 5.14
CA LEU A 232 -14.13 1.58 5.58
C LEU A 232 -13.80 2.56 6.72
N SER A 233 -12.82 2.24 7.56
CA SER A 233 -12.34 3.11 8.63
C SER A 233 -11.52 4.30 8.11
N ASP A 234 -11.01 4.22 6.88
CA ASP A 234 -10.37 5.33 6.20
C ASP A 234 -11.43 6.37 5.79
N LYS A 235 -11.61 7.37 6.67
CA LYS A 235 -12.56 8.45 6.46
C LYS A 235 -12.19 9.33 5.27
N VAL A 236 -10.91 9.66 5.10
CA VAL A 236 -10.46 10.52 3.98
C VAL A 236 -10.85 9.88 2.66
N ARG A 237 -10.57 8.58 2.50
CA ARG A 237 -10.99 7.83 1.32
C ARG A 237 -12.51 7.84 1.18
N THR A 238 -13.21 7.29 2.17
CA THR A 238 -14.63 6.95 2.04
C THR A 238 -15.50 8.20 1.95
N GLU A 239 -15.19 9.25 2.71
CA GLU A 239 -15.87 10.55 2.64
C GLU A 239 -15.60 11.25 1.31
N SER A 240 -14.37 11.18 0.75
CA SER A 240 -14.10 11.81 -0.55
C SER A 240 -14.96 11.22 -1.67
N TYR A 241 -15.11 9.90 -1.73
CA TYR A 241 -16.04 9.26 -2.68
C TYR A 241 -17.50 9.63 -2.38
N LYS A 242 -17.91 9.58 -1.11
CA LYS A 242 -19.27 9.97 -0.70
C LYS A 242 -19.58 11.39 -1.14
N GLU A 243 -18.67 12.34 -0.92
CA GLU A 243 -18.84 13.72 -1.34
C GLU A 243 -18.84 13.86 -2.86
N ALA A 244 -17.92 13.20 -3.57
CA ALA A 244 -17.87 13.23 -5.03
C ALA A 244 -19.19 12.76 -5.64
N ILE A 245 -19.81 11.74 -5.06
CA ILE A 245 -21.07 11.17 -5.53
C ILE A 245 -22.27 12.02 -5.10
N LEU A 246 -22.44 12.28 -3.80
CA LEU A 246 -23.63 12.95 -3.26
C LEU A 246 -23.70 14.45 -3.57
N LYS A 247 -22.56 15.13 -3.71
CA LYS A 247 -22.52 16.56 -4.09
C LYS A 247 -22.58 16.79 -5.60
N ASN A 248 -22.63 15.74 -6.41
CA ASN A 248 -22.79 15.82 -7.87
C ASN A 248 -24.05 15.11 -8.38
N PRO A 249 -25.25 15.44 -7.88
CA PRO A 249 -26.47 14.74 -8.27
C PRO A 249 -26.76 14.83 -9.78
N SER A 250 -26.28 15.86 -10.49
CA SER A 250 -26.46 15.95 -11.95
C SER A 250 -25.72 14.84 -12.71
N ALA A 251 -24.64 14.30 -12.12
CA ALA A 251 -23.85 13.21 -12.66
C ALA A 251 -24.48 11.82 -12.41
N PHE A 252 -25.32 11.67 -11.38
CA PHE A 252 -25.83 10.36 -10.94
C PHE A 252 -27.34 10.18 -11.11
N LYS A 253 -28.13 11.25 -10.99
CA LYS A 253 -29.59 11.15 -11.04
C LYS A 253 -30.07 10.56 -12.36
N ASP A 254 -30.90 9.52 -12.26
CA ASP A 254 -31.47 8.78 -13.39
C ASP A 254 -30.41 8.14 -14.33
N LYS A 255 -29.18 7.94 -13.86
CA LYS A 255 -28.07 7.36 -14.63
C LYS A 255 -27.85 5.87 -14.37
N GLU A 256 -27.27 5.18 -15.34
CA GLU A 256 -26.76 3.82 -15.19
C GLU A 256 -25.30 3.89 -14.71
N VAL A 257 -24.98 3.24 -13.59
CA VAL A 257 -23.66 3.31 -12.93
C VAL A 257 -23.01 1.92 -12.86
N LEU A 258 -21.72 1.82 -13.15
CA LEU A 258 -20.91 0.60 -12.95
C LEU A 258 -19.90 0.84 -11.82
N ASP A 259 -19.93 -0.02 -10.81
CA ASP A 259 -18.97 -0.05 -9.71
C ASP A 259 -18.02 -1.24 -9.91
N ILE A 260 -16.74 -0.96 -10.20
CA ILE A 260 -15.72 -1.98 -10.50
C ILE A 260 -14.89 -2.24 -9.25
N GLY A 261 -14.94 -3.47 -8.73
CA GLY A 261 -14.36 -3.86 -7.44
C GLY A 261 -15.19 -3.33 -6.28
N SER A 262 -16.48 -3.67 -6.28
CA SER A 262 -17.45 -3.04 -5.35
C SER A 262 -17.21 -3.36 -3.88
N GLY A 263 -16.47 -4.43 -3.55
CA GLY A 263 -16.21 -4.89 -2.20
C GLY A 263 -17.52 -5.08 -1.41
N THR A 264 -17.65 -4.36 -0.30
CA THR A 264 -18.87 -4.34 0.54
C THR A 264 -20.04 -3.58 -0.09
N GLY A 265 -19.87 -2.97 -1.26
CA GLY A 265 -20.90 -2.23 -1.99
C GLY A 265 -21.09 -0.78 -1.52
N ILE A 266 -20.20 -0.25 -0.67
CA ILE A 266 -20.38 1.09 -0.09
C ILE A 266 -20.48 2.22 -1.14
N LEU A 267 -19.69 2.16 -2.21
CA LEU A 267 -19.74 3.15 -3.29
C LEU A 267 -21.04 3.02 -4.11
N SER A 268 -21.47 1.78 -4.35
CA SER A 268 -22.77 1.49 -4.96
C SER A 268 -23.95 2.02 -4.14
N LEU A 269 -23.89 1.94 -2.80
CA LEU A 269 -24.91 2.52 -1.91
C LEU A 269 -24.95 4.06 -2.03
N PHE A 270 -23.79 4.73 -2.07
CA PHE A 270 -23.74 6.17 -2.30
C PHE A 270 -24.30 6.57 -3.68
N ALA A 271 -24.00 5.81 -4.73
CA ALA A 271 -24.53 6.06 -6.07
C ALA A 271 -26.05 5.89 -6.10
N SER A 272 -26.58 4.86 -5.42
CA SER A 272 -28.02 4.68 -5.24
C SER A 272 -28.64 5.87 -4.50
N GLN A 273 -28.04 6.30 -3.39
CA GLN A 273 -28.48 7.46 -2.60
C GLN A 273 -28.47 8.77 -3.40
N ALA A 274 -27.53 8.94 -4.35
CA ALA A 274 -27.48 10.08 -5.26
C ALA A 274 -28.55 10.06 -6.36
N GLY A 275 -29.40 9.02 -6.41
CA GLY A 275 -30.50 8.90 -7.36
C GLY A 275 -30.16 8.14 -8.64
N ALA A 276 -29.12 7.29 -8.63
CA ALA A 276 -28.83 6.41 -9.76
C ALA A 276 -30.04 5.53 -10.10
N LYS A 277 -30.29 5.35 -11.40
CA LYS A 277 -31.41 4.55 -11.90
C LYS A 277 -31.16 3.06 -11.63
N ASN A 278 -30.00 2.56 -12.04
CA ASN A 278 -29.49 1.27 -11.64
C ASN A 278 -27.98 1.39 -11.37
N VAL A 279 -27.51 0.62 -10.40
CA VAL A 279 -26.09 0.44 -10.14
C VAL A 279 -25.73 -1.02 -10.38
N TYR A 280 -24.66 -1.27 -11.12
CA TYR A 280 -24.13 -2.60 -11.39
C TYR A 280 -22.81 -2.74 -10.64
N ALA A 281 -22.82 -3.54 -9.58
CA ALA A 281 -21.69 -3.72 -8.68
C ALA A 281 -20.97 -5.02 -9.00
N VAL A 282 -19.72 -4.94 -9.43
CA VAL A 282 -18.91 -6.10 -9.85
C VAL A 282 -17.79 -6.35 -8.85
N ASP A 283 -17.71 -7.57 -8.36
CA ASP A 283 -16.58 -8.02 -7.54
C ASP A 283 -16.35 -9.53 -7.69
N GLN A 284 -15.10 -9.97 -7.68
CA GLN A 284 -14.75 -11.38 -7.75
C GLN A 284 -14.76 -12.06 -6.38
N SER A 285 -14.48 -11.32 -5.30
CA SER A 285 -14.38 -11.83 -3.93
C SER A 285 -15.73 -12.28 -3.37
N ASP A 286 -15.70 -13.21 -2.40
CA ASP A 286 -16.89 -13.68 -1.69
C ASP A 286 -17.57 -12.60 -0.85
N ILE A 287 -16.89 -11.47 -0.59
CA ILE A 287 -17.46 -10.31 0.11
C ILE A 287 -18.73 -9.78 -0.57
N ILE A 288 -18.90 -10.01 -1.87
CA ILE A 288 -20.06 -9.55 -2.62
C ILE A 288 -21.39 -10.13 -2.07
N TYR A 289 -21.36 -11.32 -1.45
CA TYR A 289 -22.57 -11.87 -0.81
C TYR A 289 -22.97 -11.08 0.43
N HIS A 290 -22.00 -10.57 1.21
CA HIS A 290 -22.27 -9.64 2.29
C HIS A 290 -22.74 -8.28 1.74
N ALA A 291 -22.20 -7.82 0.61
CA ALA A 291 -22.69 -6.59 -0.03
C ALA A 291 -24.18 -6.67 -0.41
N MET A 292 -24.64 -7.84 -0.89
CA MET A 292 -26.06 -8.10 -1.14
C MET A 292 -26.91 -8.01 0.13
N GLU A 293 -26.45 -8.62 1.22
CA GLU A 293 -27.13 -8.57 2.52
C GLU A 293 -27.19 -7.14 3.08
N ILE A 294 -26.09 -6.38 2.98
CA ILE A 294 -26.02 -4.97 3.37
C ILE A 294 -27.05 -4.15 2.59
N ALA A 295 -27.12 -4.29 1.28
CA ALA A 295 -28.10 -3.58 0.46
C ALA A 295 -29.54 -3.94 0.85
N GLN A 296 -29.81 -5.23 1.14
CA GLN A 296 -31.12 -5.70 1.57
C GLN A 296 -31.53 -5.09 2.92
N ILE A 297 -30.64 -5.10 3.93
CA ILE A 297 -30.92 -4.54 5.27
C ILE A 297 -31.17 -3.02 5.19
N ASN A 298 -30.51 -2.33 4.26
CA ASN A 298 -30.68 -0.90 4.04
C ASN A 298 -31.81 -0.56 3.05
N ASN A 299 -32.66 -1.53 2.68
CA ASN A 299 -33.78 -1.37 1.76
C ASN A 299 -33.40 -0.78 0.38
N VAL A 300 -32.19 -1.07 -0.10
CA VAL A 300 -31.70 -0.62 -1.40
C VAL A 300 -31.90 -1.69 -2.46
N SER A 301 -32.77 -1.43 -3.45
CA SER A 301 -33.22 -2.42 -4.44
C SER A 301 -32.74 -2.19 -5.88
N ASN A 302 -32.15 -1.02 -6.17
CA ASN A 302 -31.67 -0.64 -7.50
C ASN A 302 -30.20 -1.02 -7.77
N ILE A 303 -29.57 -1.79 -6.88
CA ILE A 303 -28.20 -2.30 -7.06
C ILE A 303 -28.25 -3.76 -7.51
N LYS A 304 -27.59 -4.08 -8.62
CA LYS A 304 -27.38 -5.44 -9.12
C LYS A 304 -25.94 -5.87 -8.91
N PHE A 305 -25.74 -6.75 -7.94
CA PHE A 305 -24.44 -7.36 -7.64
C PHE A 305 -24.13 -8.50 -8.61
N LEU A 306 -22.91 -8.51 -9.16
CA LEU A 306 -22.42 -9.44 -10.17
C LEU A 306 -21.10 -10.03 -9.69
N LYS A 307 -21.13 -11.30 -9.24
CA LYS A 307 -19.93 -11.98 -8.80
C LYS A 307 -19.10 -12.44 -10.00
N GLY A 308 -17.87 -11.95 -10.12
CA GLY A 308 -16.93 -12.33 -11.16
C GLY A 308 -15.91 -11.24 -11.51
N ARG A 309 -14.87 -11.60 -12.27
CA ARG A 309 -13.99 -10.64 -12.94
C ARG A 309 -14.75 -9.90 -14.04
N LEU A 310 -14.56 -8.59 -14.13
CA LEU A 310 -15.26 -7.72 -15.10
C LEU A 310 -15.06 -8.19 -16.55
N GLU A 311 -13.90 -8.78 -16.84
CA GLU A 311 -13.48 -9.27 -18.15
C GLU A 311 -14.15 -10.60 -18.55
N ASP A 312 -14.64 -11.37 -17.57
CA ASP A 312 -15.23 -12.70 -17.78
C ASP A 312 -16.76 -12.72 -17.70
N ILE A 313 -17.36 -11.71 -17.08
CA ILE A 313 -18.82 -11.64 -16.89
C ILE A 313 -19.54 -11.02 -18.10
N GLU A 314 -20.70 -11.57 -18.44
CA GLU A 314 -21.61 -10.94 -19.42
C GLU A 314 -22.43 -9.85 -18.72
N MET A 315 -22.21 -8.60 -19.12
CA MET A 315 -22.88 -7.47 -18.48
C MET A 315 -24.35 -7.39 -18.90
N PRO A 316 -25.29 -7.14 -17.96
CA PRO A 316 -26.72 -7.04 -18.25
C PRO A 316 -27.11 -5.72 -18.96
N PHE A 317 -26.13 -4.94 -19.40
CA PHE A 317 -26.28 -3.67 -20.09
C PHE A 317 -25.24 -3.56 -21.21
N LYS A 318 -25.47 -2.62 -22.14
CA LYS A 318 -24.49 -2.34 -23.21
C LYS A 318 -23.45 -1.31 -22.80
N LYS A 319 -23.90 -0.18 -22.24
CA LYS A 319 -23.06 0.93 -21.81
C LYS A 319 -23.66 1.64 -20.60
N VAL A 320 -22.83 2.16 -19.71
CA VAL A 320 -23.18 2.97 -18.52
C VAL A 320 -22.79 4.43 -18.69
N ASP A 321 -23.48 5.31 -17.95
CA ASP A 321 -23.19 6.75 -17.94
C ASP A 321 -22.00 7.08 -17.04
N VAL A 322 -21.82 6.34 -15.94
CA VAL A 322 -20.77 6.57 -14.94
C VAL A 322 -20.08 5.26 -14.58
N ILE A 323 -18.75 5.30 -14.49
CA ILE A 323 -17.95 4.27 -13.84
C ILE A 323 -17.40 4.84 -12.53
N ILE A 324 -17.60 4.13 -11.44
CA ILE A 324 -16.96 4.38 -10.15
C ILE A 324 -16.06 3.19 -9.82
N SER A 325 -14.88 3.43 -9.29
CA SER A 325 -13.99 2.36 -8.86
C SER A 325 -12.95 2.89 -7.89
N GLU A 326 -12.75 2.15 -6.80
CA GLU A 326 -11.59 2.33 -5.93
C GLU A 326 -10.54 1.31 -6.35
N TRP A 327 -9.58 1.76 -7.15
CA TRP A 327 -8.59 0.89 -7.82
C TRP A 327 -7.16 1.17 -7.36
N MET A 328 -6.95 2.15 -6.47
CA MET A 328 -5.64 2.68 -6.17
C MET A 328 -4.90 1.75 -5.21
N GLY A 329 -3.75 1.22 -5.63
CA GLY A 329 -2.87 0.44 -4.76
C GLY A 329 -1.84 1.32 -4.03
N TYR A 330 -0.95 0.68 -3.27
CA TYR A 330 0.24 1.34 -2.74
C TYR A 330 1.07 1.98 -3.85
N PHE A 331 1.59 3.19 -3.58
CA PHE A 331 2.26 4.02 -4.59
C PHE A 331 1.45 4.17 -5.90
N LEU A 332 0.12 4.18 -5.79
CA LEU A 332 -0.90 4.21 -6.85
C LEU A 332 -0.97 2.95 -7.74
N PHE A 333 0.17 2.41 -8.16
CA PHE A 333 0.26 1.40 -9.22
C PHE A 333 0.22 -0.05 -8.76
N PHE A 334 0.48 -0.30 -7.48
CA PHE A 334 0.49 -1.66 -6.95
C PHE A 334 -0.87 -2.34 -7.18
N GLU A 335 -0.87 -3.68 -7.28
CA GLU A 335 -2.04 -4.55 -7.59
C GLU A 335 -2.59 -4.47 -9.03
N GLY A 336 -2.40 -3.38 -9.75
CA GLY A 336 -2.74 -3.32 -11.18
C GLY A 336 -4.24 -3.27 -11.52
N MET A 337 -5.10 -2.95 -10.55
CA MET A 337 -6.56 -2.90 -10.75
C MET A 337 -7.02 -1.84 -11.76
N LEU A 338 -6.20 -0.82 -12.05
CA LEU A 338 -6.46 0.17 -13.10
C LEU A 338 -6.66 -0.48 -14.48
N ASP A 339 -6.07 -1.65 -14.74
CA ASP A 339 -6.30 -2.43 -15.96
C ASP A 339 -7.79 -2.75 -16.18
N SER A 340 -8.47 -3.20 -15.13
CA SER A 340 -9.91 -3.52 -15.16
C SER A 340 -10.75 -2.25 -15.32
N VAL A 341 -10.31 -1.13 -14.75
CA VAL A 341 -10.97 0.17 -14.98
C VAL A 341 -10.80 0.63 -16.44
N ILE A 342 -9.60 0.47 -17.03
CA ILE A 342 -9.34 0.74 -18.45
C ILE A 342 -10.20 -0.18 -19.34
N TYR A 343 -10.34 -1.45 -18.97
CA TYR A 343 -11.25 -2.39 -19.65
C TYR A 343 -12.70 -1.92 -19.58
N GLY A 344 -13.18 -1.56 -18.39
CA GLY A 344 -14.52 -1.03 -18.17
C GLY A 344 -14.78 0.25 -18.97
N ARG A 345 -13.82 1.19 -18.97
CA ARG A 345 -13.87 2.41 -19.78
C ARG A 345 -14.04 2.10 -21.27
N LYS A 346 -13.19 1.23 -21.83
CA LYS A 346 -13.22 0.91 -23.27
C LYS A 346 -14.50 0.18 -23.68
N ASN A 347 -14.93 -0.80 -22.90
CA ASN A 347 -16.02 -1.69 -23.28
C ASN A 347 -17.39 -1.18 -22.84
N TYR A 348 -17.49 -0.52 -21.69
CA TYR A 348 -18.76 -0.27 -21.00
C TYR A 348 -19.10 1.21 -20.78
N LEU A 349 -18.17 2.16 -20.92
CA LEU A 349 -18.52 3.58 -20.79
C LEU A 349 -19.17 4.14 -22.06
N LYS A 350 -20.25 4.94 -21.91
CA LYS A 350 -20.84 5.73 -23.00
C LYS A 350 -19.88 6.82 -23.48
N GLU A 351 -20.11 7.32 -24.68
CA GLU A 351 -19.47 8.55 -25.16
C GLU A 351 -19.87 9.72 -24.23
N ASN A 352 -18.89 10.47 -23.72
CA ASN A 352 -19.05 11.50 -22.68
C ASN A 352 -19.52 10.98 -21.30
N GLY A 353 -19.38 9.67 -21.04
CA GLY A 353 -19.58 9.14 -19.69
C GLY A 353 -18.50 9.62 -18.72
N LEU A 354 -18.79 9.55 -17.42
CA LEU A 354 -17.89 9.99 -16.35
C LEU A 354 -17.16 8.81 -15.70
N ILE A 355 -15.94 9.04 -15.22
CA ILE A 355 -15.15 8.07 -14.44
C ILE A 355 -14.77 8.72 -13.11
N LEU A 356 -14.94 8.00 -12.01
CA LEU A 356 -14.55 8.44 -10.67
C LEU A 356 -13.56 7.45 -10.02
N PRO A 357 -12.39 7.92 -9.57
CA PRO A 357 -11.82 9.24 -9.87
C PRO A 357 -11.55 9.39 -11.37
N ASN A 358 -11.27 10.60 -11.86
CA ASN A 358 -10.93 10.81 -13.27
C ASN A 358 -9.46 11.13 -13.50
N ARG A 359 -8.75 11.56 -12.45
CA ARG A 359 -7.33 11.88 -12.54
C ARG A 359 -6.62 11.54 -11.22
N CYS A 360 -5.41 11.03 -11.34
CA CYS A 360 -4.51 10.80 -10.23
C CYS A 360 -3.10 11.32 -10.57
N THR A 361 -2.37 11.78 -9.58
CA THR A 361 -0.96 12.18 -9.73
C THR A 361 -0.09 11.39 -8.77
N VAL A 362 1.16 11.14 -9.15
CA VAL A 362 2.17 10.55 -8.26
C VAL A 362 3.27 11.58 -8.06
N SER A 363 3.64 11.81 -6.80
CA SER A 363 4.66 12.76 -6.41
C SER A 363 5.68 12.13 -5.47
N ILE A 364 6.88 12.67 -5.49
CA ILE A 364 7.96 12.29 -4.59
C ILE A 364 8.52 13.50 -3.84
N VAL A 365 8.99 13.26 -2.61
CA VAL A 365 9.70 14.23 -1.77
C VAL A 365 10.94 13.59 -1.15
N GLY A 366 11.96 14.39 -0.87
CA GLY A 366 13.08 13.96 -0.04
C GLY A 366 12.67 13.90 1.43
N TYR A 367 13.00 12.79 2.09
CA TYR A 367 12.55 12.48 3.43
C TYR A 367 13.73 12.13 4.35
N GLY A 368 13.68 12.61 5.60
CA GLY A 368 14.79 12.52 6.54
C GLY A 368 14.37 12.24 7.97
N SER A 369 13.98 10.99 8.26
CA SER A 369 13.69 10.54 9.64
C SER A 369 14.84 9.69 10.19
N GLN A 370 15.68 10.28 11.05
CA GLN A 370 16.88 9.59 11.55
C GLN A 370 16.54 8.42 12.48
N GLU A 371 15.51 8.58 13.31
CA GLU A 371 15.02 7.53 14.21
C GLU A 371 14.62 6.28 13.42
N ARG A 372 13.79 6.46 12.38
CA ARG A 372 13.35 5.38 11.50
C ARG A 372 14.51 4.71 10.78
N TYR A 373 15.41 5.50 10.20
CA TYR A 373 16.60 4.96 9.54
C TYR A 373 17.47 4.15 10.52
N ASN A 374 17.61 4.60 11.77
CA ASN A 374 18.37 3.86 12.77
C ASN A 374 17.67 2.55 13.15
N ASN A 375 16.35 2.58 13.34
CA ASN A 375 15.56 1.41 13.76
C ASN A 375 15.44 0.35 12.65
N PHE A 376 15.48 0.77 11.38
CA PHE A 376 15.27 -0.14 10.25
C PHE A 376 16.56 -0.52 9.52
N ILE A 377 17.42 0.46 9.19
CA ILE A 377 18.65 0.23 8.42
C ILE A 377 19.85 0.00 9.36
N LYS A 378 20.12 0.91 10.31
CA LYS A 378 21.29 0.76 11.20
C LYS A 378 21.14 -0.33 12.26
N PHE A 379 19.92 -0.81 12.50
CA PHE A 379 19.67 -1.97 13.37
C PHE A 379 20.59 -3.15 13.02
N PHE A 380 20.80 -3.38 11.73
CA PHE A 380 21.64 -4.46 11.23
C PHE A 380 23.15 -4.25 11.39
N ASP A 381 23.61 -3.05 11.78
CA ASP A 381 25.03 -2.84 12.09
C ASP A 381 25.45 -3.64 13.33
N ASN A 382 24.54 -3.85 14.28
CA ASN A 382 24.78 -4.60 15.50
C ASN A 382 23.50 -5.22 16.08
N VAL A 383 23.21 -6.45 15.67
CA VAL A 383 22.11 -7.27 16.18
C VAL A 383 22.68 -8.18 17.27
N TYR A 384 22.50 -7.82 18.54
CA TYR A 384 22.99 -8.56 19.71
C TYR A 384 24.50 -8.89 19.71
N GLY A 385 25.33 -7.97 19.21
CA GLY A 385 26.78 -8.14 19.10
C GLY A 385 27.27 -8.58 17.72
N TYR A 386 26.36 -8.90 16.80
CA TYR A 386 26.68 -9.41 15.47
C TYR A 386 26.39 -8.37 14.40
N ASN A 387 27.33 -8.18 13.46
CA ASN A 387 27.09 -7.35 12.29
C ASN A 387 26.32 -8.16 11.23
N MET A 388 25.13 -7.68 10.88
CA MET A 388 24.23 -8.28 9.88
C MET A 388 23.98 -7.34 8.69
N LYS A 389 24.89 -6.39 8.43
CA LYS A 389 24.73 -5.38 7.36
C LYS A 389 24.60 -5.97 5.95
N CYS A 390 24.98 -7.23 5.75
CA CYS A 390 24.73 -7.94 4.49
C CYS A 390 23.24 -7.97 4.10
N VAL A 391 22.32 -7.99 5.07
CA VAL A 391 20.86 -8.00 4.86
C VAL A 391 20.35 -6.67 4.30
N VAL A 392 21.01 -5.56 4.65
CA VAL A 392 20.61 -4.21 4.22
C VAL A 392 20.56 -4.10 2.69
N LYS A 393 21.44 -4.81 1.97
CA LYS A 393 21.43 -4.82 0.50
C LYS A 393 20.13 -5.34 -0.10
N ASP A 394 19.45 -6.26 0.58
CA ASP A 394 18.18 -6.80 0.10
C ASP A 394 17.01 -5.91 0.53
N ILE A 395 17.07 -5.34 1.74
CA ILE A 395 16.09 -4.35 2.23
C ILE A 395 16.02 -3.12 1.32
N LEU A 396 17.18 -2.62 0.86
CA LEU A 396 17.27 -1.44 -0.02
C LEU A 396 16.72 -1.69 -1.44
N LYS A 397 16.54 -2.95 -1.85
CA LYS A 397 15.90 -3.27 -3.15
C LYS A 397 14.39 -3.20 -3.07
N GLU A 398 13.84 -3.16 -1.86
CA GLU A 398 12.40 -3.14 -1.63
C GLU A 398 11.91 -1.73 -1.28
N ALA A 399 10.69 -1.46 -1.70
CA ALA A 399 9.95 -0.29 -1.25
C ALA A 399 9.16 -0.63 0.02
N HIS A 400 9.08 0.33 0.95
CA HIS A 400 8.49 0.14 2.27
C HIS A 400 7.30 1.07 2.45
N VAL A 401 6.13 0.52 2.79
CA VAL A 401 4.94 1.34 3.04
C VAL A 401 4.88 1.68 4.52
N GLU A 402 4.95 2.97 4.82
CA GLU A 402 5.08 3.46 6.18
C GLU A 402 4.35 4.79 6.38
N LYS A 403 3.85 4.99 7.60
CA LYS A 403 3.26 6.26 8.04
C LYS A 403 4.33 7.35 8.12
N CYS A 404 4.28 8.31 7.21
CA CYS A 404 5.16 9.47 7.17
C CYS A 404 4.43 10.73 7.66
N THR A 405 5.16 11.59 8.37
CA THR A 405 4.69 12.92 8.79
C THR A 405 5.46 14.02 8.04
N ASP A 406 4.80 15.15 7.82
CA ASP A 406 5.35 16.34 7.16
C ASP A 406 6.62 16.89 7.83
N GLU A 407 6.77 16.69 9.14
CA GLU A 407 7.92 17.16 9.90
C GLU A 407 9.27 16.68 9.31
N PHE A 408 9.31 15.48 8.72
CA PHE A 408 10.54 14.93 8.16
C PHE A 408 10.66 15.14 6.64
N VAL A 409 9.73 15.86 6.00
CA VAL A 409 9.84 16.26 4.60
C VAL A 409 10.89 17.37 4.47
N LEU A 410 11.88 17.15 3.60
CA LEU A 410 13.03 18.03 3.42
C LEU A 410 12.98 18.85 2.12
N THR A 411 12.13 18.48 1.15
CA THR A 411 12.14 19.08 -0.19
C THR A 411 10.74 19.48 -0.65
N LYS A 412 10.67 20.31 -1.70
CA LYS A 412 9.41 20.48 -2.44
C LYS A 412 9.00 19.15 -3.09
N PRO A 413 7.68 18.90 -3.23
CA PRO A 413 7.20 17.81 -4.05
C PRO A 413 7.61 17.96 -5.51
N ASN A 414 7.97 16.85 -6.13
CA ASN A 414 8.15 16.74 -7.57
C ASN A 414 7.16 15.69 -8.09
N MET A 415 6.24 16.13 -8.96
CA MET A 415 5.24 15.25 -9.57
C MET A 415 5.89 14.46 -10.70
N ILE A 416 5.86 13.13 -10.60
CA ILE A 416 6.54 12.22 -11.53
C ILE A 416 5.57 11.54 -12.50
N SER A 417 4.27 11.55 -12.19
CA SER A 417 3.23 11.02 -13.08
C SER A 417 1.92 11.78 -12.90
N ASP A 418 1.21 11.98 -14.01
CA ASP A 418 -0.10 12.63 -14.08
C ASP A 418 -0.99 11.82 -15.02
N ILE A 419 -1.99 11.15 -14.43
CA ILE A 419 -2.75 10.10 -15.09
C ILE A 419 -4.17 10.57 -15.26
N ASN A 420 -4.53 10.80 -16.52
CA ASN A 420 -5.90 11.00 -16.93
C ASN A 420 -6.55 9.65 -17.27
N ILE A 421 -7.53 9.23 -16.46
CA ILE A 421 -8.18 7.92 -16.60
C ILE A 421 -9.04 7.84 -17.85
N TYR A 422 -9.41 8.95 -18.48
CA TYR A 422 -10.10 8.91 -19.78
C TYR A 422 -9.18 8.47 -20.92
N THR A 423 -7.87 8.74 -20.82
CA THR A 423 -6.93 8.57 -21.94
C THR A 423 -5.81 7.58 -21.70
N CYS A 424 -5.50 7.23 -20.44
CA CYS A 424 -4.40 6.30 -20.14
C CYS A 424 -4.58 4.93 -20.81
N ASP A 425 -3.48 4.25 -21.12
CA ASP A 425 -3.47 2.87 -21.61
C ASP A 425 -2.77 1.96 -20.60
N LEU A 426 -2.61 0.68 -20.94
CA LEU A 426 -1.99 -0.32 -20.06
C LEU A 426 -0.49 -0.07 -19.80
N ASN A 427 0.13 0.93 -20.44
CA ASN A 427 1.51 1.33 -20.15
C ASN A 427 1.59 2.42 -19.07
N TYR A 428 0.51 2.72 -18.35
CA TYR A 428 0.47 3.80 -17.35
C TYR A 428 1.56 3.69 -16.26
N SER A 429 2.03 2.47 -15.96
CA SER A 429 3.08 2.19 -14.97
C SER A 429 4.49 2.13 -15.57
N ASN A 430 4.60 2.07 -16.90
CA ASN A 430 5.87 1.87 -17.61
C ASN A 430 6.47 3.19 -18.07
N PHE A 431 7.07 3.94 -17.14
CA PHE A 431 7.70 5.22 -17.44
C PHE A 431 9.07 5.41 -16.79
N THR A 432 9.86 6.32 -17.34
CA THR A 432 11.10 6.83 -16.75
C THR A 432 10.94 8.34 -16.62
N TYR A 433 11.33 8.87 -15.46
CA TYR A 433 11.20 10.29 -15.17
C TYR A 433 12.46 10.79 -14.46
N ASP A 434 13.09 11.80 -15.04
CA ASP A 434 14.21 12.50 -14.43
C ASP A 434 13.66 13.60 -13.51
N PHE A 435 14.00 13.56 -12.23
CA PHE A 435 13.42 14.44 -11.22
C PHE A 435 14.45 15.37 -10.58
N SER A 436 13.95 16.48 -10.03
CA SER A 436 14.72 17.42 -9.23
C SER A 436 13.96 17.80 -7.96
N LEU A 437 14.61 17.72 -6.81
CA LEU A 437 14.05 18.02 -5.50
C LEU A 437 14.75 19.25 -4.92
N GLU A 438 14.03 20.37 -4.83
CA GLU A 438 14.52 21.60 -4.18
C GLU A 438 14.43 21.44 -2.66
N VAL A 439 15.56 21.57 -1.97
CA VAL A 439 15.69 21.40 -0.53
C VAL A 439 15.16 22.62 0.21
N LEU A 440 14.20 22.40 1.11
CA LEU A 440 13.49 23.43 1.88
C LEU A 440 14.20 23.78 3.20
N LYS A 441 14.89 22.81 3.79
CA LYS A 441 15.58 22.95 5.08
C LYS A 441 16.82 22.05 5.15
N ASP A 442 17.81 22.50 5.92
CA ASP A 442 19.01 21.71 6.21
C ASP A 442 18.61 20.42 6.93
N GLY A 443 19.25 19.31 6.59
CA GLY A 443 18.96 18.03 7.22
C GLY A 443 19.70 16.86 6.57
N GLU A 444 19.45 15.67 7.12
CA GLU A 444 19.97 14.42 6.62
C GLU A 444 18.86 13.64 5.91
N MET A 445 18.91 13.62 4.58
CA MET A 445 17.95 12.91 3.74
C MET A 445 18.35 11.44 3.65
N ASN A 446 17.48 10.54 4.06
CA ASN A 446 17.78 9.11 4.10
C ASN A 446 16.89 8.26 3.20
N SER A 447 15.85 8.87 2.63
CA SER A 447 14.93 8.21 1.73
C SER A 447 14.24 9.20 0.79
N ILE A 448 13.68 8.67 -0.30
CA ILE A 448 12.64 9.34 -1.09
C ILE A 448 11.30 8.79 -0.62
N CYS A 449 10.35 9.68 -0.36
CA CYS A 449 8.98 9.35 0.01
C CYS A 449 8.06 9.62 -1.18
N GLY A 450 7.36 8.58 -1.62
CA GLY A 450 6.38 8.61 -2.69
C GLY A 450 4.95 8.59 -2.16
N TYR A 451 4.09 9.41 -2.75
CA TYR A 451 2.66 9.47 -2.45
C TYR A 451 1.87 9.78 -3.73
N PHE A 452 0.56 9.68 -3.66
CA PHE A 452 -0.34 10.03 -4.76
C PHE A 452 -1.49 10.94 -4.33
N ASP A 453 -2.01 11.69 -5.28
CA ASP A 453 -3.20 12.50 -5.10
C ASP A 453 -4.30 12.08 -6.08
N THR A 454 -5.56 12.26 -5.68
CA THR A 454 -6.74 11.80 -6.42
C THR A 454 -7.73 12.93 -6.61
N PHE A 455 -8.20 13.10 -7.84
CA PHE A 455 -9.07 14.18 -8.26
C PHE A 455 -10.39 13.64 -8.84
N PHE A 456 -11.48 14.29 -8.45
CA PHE A 456 -12.83 14.09 -8.94
C PHE A 456 -13.28 15.38 -9.61
N ASP A 457 -12.81 15.62 -10.84
CA ASP A 457 -13.23 16.76 -11.65
C ASP A 457 -14.65 16.51 -12.19
N LEU A 458 -15.67 16.93 -11.44
CA LEU A 458 -17.08 16.63 -11.70
C LEU A 458 -17.90 17.90 -12.00
N PRO A 459 -19.06 17.80 -12.66
CA PRO A 459 -19.78 18.96 -13.18
C PRO A 459 -20.27 19.97 -12.12
N ASP A 460 -20.71 19.49 -10.95
CA ASP A 460 -21.33 20.33 -9.93
C ASP A 460 -20.28 20.81 -8.92
N GLN A 461 -19.46 19.88 -8.41
CA GLN A 461 -18.44 20.15 -7.41
C GLN A 461 -17.23 19.23 -7.55
N ASN A 462 -16.05 19.84 -7.63
CA ASN A 462 -14.78 19.11 -7.60
C ASN A 462 -14.49 18.61 -6.18
N VAL A 463 -14.00 17.38 -6.08
CA VAL A 463 -13.51 16.76 -4.84
C VAL A 463 -12.07 16.29 -5.04
N PHE A 464 -11.29 16.30 -3.96
CA PHE A 464 -9.87 15.97 -3.99
C PHE A 464 -9.43 15.38 -2.66
N PHE A 465 -8.55 14.38 -2.70
CA PHE A 465 -7.77 13.99 -1.53
C PHE A 465 -6.31 13.67 -1.89
N SER A 466 -5.45 13.75 -0.88
CA SER A 466 -4.01 13.50 -0.98
C SER A 466 -3.60 12.43 0.01
N THR A 467 -2.65 11.59 -0.38
CA THR A 467 -1.94 10.68 0.52
C THR A 467 -0.58 11.23 0.95
N SER A 468 -0.32 12.53 0.76
CA SER A 468 0.95 13.15 1.14
C SER A 468 1.23 13.09 2.65
N PRO A 469 2.51 13.13 3.08
CA PRO A 469 2.86 13.23 4.50
C PRO A 469 2.26 14.45 5.23
N ALA A 470 1.86 15.48 4.47
CA ALA A 470 1.23 16.71 4.95
C ALA A 470 -0.29 16.61 5.07
N ALA A 471 -0.91 15.59 4.47
CA ALA A 471 -2.34 15.37 4.53
C ALA A 471 -2.75 14.51 5.74
N THR A 472 -4.06 14.45 5.99
CA THR A 472 -4.64 13.50 6.93
C THR A 472 -4.31 12.07 6.48
N GLN A 473 -3.96 11.22 7.45
CA GLN A 473 -3.52 9.86 7.17
C GLN A 473 -4.62 9.01 6.54
N THR A 474 -4.22 8.28 5.51
CA THR A 474 -5.01 7.26 4.81
C THR A 474 -4.39 5.88 5.07
N HIS A 475 -5.12 4.81 4.74
CA HIS A 475 -4.62 3.44 4.89
C HIS A 475 -3.48 3.10 3.91
N TRP A 476 -3.34 3.84 2.80
CA TRP A 476 -2.23 3.66 1.86
C TRP A 476 -0.89 4.12 2.42
N HIS A 477 -0.90 4.99 3.43
CA HIS A 477 0.28 5.66 3.96
C HIS A 477 1.14 6.24 2.81
N GLN A 478 2.47 6.11 2.91
CA GLN A 478 3.42 6.56 1.89
C GLN A 478 4.46 5.48 1.64
N THR A 479 5.10 5.52 0.47
CA THR A 479 6.11 4.54 0.06
C THR A 479 7.51 5.13 0.18
N LEU A 480 8.36 4.55 1.02
CA LEU A 480 9.74 4.95 1.25
C LEU A 480 10.72 4.12 0.42
N PHE A 481 11.63 4.82 -0.22
CA PHE A 481 12.79 4.28 -0.95
C PHE A 481 14.05 4.73 -0.23
N TYR A 482 14.64 3.86 0.59
CA TYR A 482 15.81 4.18 1.40
C TYR A 482 17.10 4.28 0.56
N PHE A 483 18.00 5.16 1.00
CA PHE A 483 19.36 5.22 0.49
C PHE A 483 20.27 4.26 1.26
N ASP A 484 21.35 3.84 0.60
CA ASP A 484 22.43 3.08 1.22
C ASP A 484 23.14 3.85 2.33
N GLU A 485 23.35 5.14 2.09
CA GLU A 485 23.89 6.09 3.02
C GLU A 485 23.11 7.40 2.96
N PRO A 486 22.72 7.97 4.11
CA PRO A 486 22.04 9.24 4.17
C PRO A 486 22.86 10.36 3.52
N LYS A 487 22.18 11.31 2.89
CA LYS A 487 22.76 12.45 2.20
C LYS A 487 22.50 13.71 3.02
N GLN A 488 23.57 14.41 3.36
CA GLN A 488 23.49 15.73 3.98
C GLN A 488 23.05 16.74 2.92
N VAL A 489 21.98 17.47 3.20
CA VAL A 489 21.41 18.46 2.29
C VAL A 489 21.27 19.82 2.97
N LYS A 490 21.45 20.88 2.20
CA LYS A 490 21.29 22.26 2.65
C LYS A 490 20.15 22.94 1.94
N LYS A 491 19.46 23.83 2.65
CA LYS A 491 18.40 24.67 2.11
C LYS A 491 18.87 25.39 0.85
N GLY A 492 18.06 25.30 -0.21
CA GLY A 492 18.34 25.89 -1.51
C GLY A 492 19.18 25.01 -2.44
N GLU A 493 19.70 23.87 -1.97
CA GLU A 493 20.27 22.85 -2.86
C GLU A 493 19.17 22.20 -3.69
N ILE A 494 19.56 21.67 -4.85
CA ILE A 494 18.68 20.88 -5.71
C ILE A 494 19.31 19.50 -5.86
N CYS A 495 18.61 18.48 -5.38
CA CYS A 495 18.99 17.08 -5.56
C CYS A 495 18.38 16.57 -6.87
N TYR A 496 19.14 15.85 -7.67
CA TYR A 496 18.67 15.31 -8.95
C TYR A 496 18.70 13.79 -8.97
N GLY A 497 17.71 13.18 -9.62
CA GLY A 497 17.69 11.76 -9.95
C GLY A 497 17.54 11.56 -11.45
N TYR A 498 18.47 10.80 -12.05
CA TYR A 498 18.50 10.54 -13.49
C TYR A 498 18.63 9.04 -13.77
N ASN A 499 17.99 8.54 -14.82
CA ASN A 499 18.25 7.19 -15.30
C ASN A 499 19.52 7.12 -16.16
N MET A 500 20.66 6.87 -15.53
CA MET A 500 21.95 6.73 -16.23
C MET A 500 22.12 5.40 -16.98
N LYS A 501 21.15 4.47 -16.99
CA LYS A 501 21.30 3.17 -17.70
C LYS A 501 21.52 3.33 -19.21
N CYS A 502 20.91 4.35 -19.83
CA CYS A 502 21.16 4.67 -21.24
C CYS A 502 22.61 5.12 -21.46
N VAL A 503 23.15 5.91 -20.53
CA VAL A 503 24.54 6.39 -20.55
C VAL A 503 25.52 5.23 -20.34
N VAL A 504 25.22 4.27 -19.46
CA VAL A 504 26.07 3.07 -19.26
C VAL A 504 26.22 2.28 -20.56
N LYS A 505 25.15 2.10 -21.34
CA LYS A 505 25.22 1.40 -22.63
C LYS A 505 26.07 2.14 -23.66
N ASP A 506 26.09 3.46 -23.63
CA ASP A 506 26.88 4.27 -24.55
C ASP A 506 28.34 4.40 -24.08
N ILE A 507 28.59 4.53 -22.77
CA ILE A 507 29.92 4.44 -22.15
C ILE A 507 30.57 3.08 -22.45
N LEU A 508 29.82 1.97 -22.34
CA LEU A 508 30.34 0.62 -22.62
C LEU A 508 30.66 0.40 -24.11
N LYS A 509 30.14 1.25 -25.02
CA LYS A 509 30.53 1.25 -26.44
C LYS A 509 31.76 2.10 -26.71
N GLU A 510 32.29 2.84 -25.74
CA GLU A 510 33.51 3.62 -25.92
C GLU A 510 34.70 2.87 -25.29
N ALA A 511 35.85 2.92 -25.96
CA ALA A 511 37.10 2.47 -25.38
C ALA A 511 37.69 3.60 -24.51
N HIS A 512 37.99 3.30 -23.25
CA HIS A 512 38.38 4.34 -22.27
C HIS A 512 39.88 4.43 -22.12
N VAL A 513 40.44 5.64 -22.06
CA VAL A 513 41.87 5.85 -21.83
C VAL A 513 42.10 6.19 -20.35
N GLU A 514 42.57 5.19 -19.59
CA GLU A 514 42.67 5.27 -18.14
C GLU A 514 44.01 4.76 -17.61
N LYS A 515 44.31 5.16 -16.38
CA LYS A 515 45.50 4.72 -15.65
C LYS A 515 45.25 3.35 -15.04
N CYS A 516 45.86 2.32 -15.61
CA CYS A 516 45.89 0.97 -15.06
C CYS A 516 47.24 0.74 -14.36
N THR A 517 47.22 0.26 -13.11
CA THR A 517 48.42 -0.16 -12.38
C THR A 517 48.56 -1.68 -12.42
N ASP A 518 49.81 -2.16 -12.41
CA ASP A 518 50.15 -3.60 -12.49
C ASP A 518 49.47 -4.45 -11.40
N GLU A 519 49.14 -3.86 -10.25
CA GLU A 519 48.42 -4.56 -9.17
C GLU A 519 47.03 -5.07 -9.58
N PHE A 520 46.39 -4.43 -10.58
CA PHE A 520 45.07 -4.82 -11.07
C PHE A 520 45.13 -5.75 -12.29
N VAL A 521 46.31 -6.01 -12.84
CA VAL A 521 46.48 -6.94 -13.96
C VAL A 521 46.35 -8.38 -13.46
N LEU A 522 45.39 -9.12 -14.03
CA LEU A 522 45.09 -10.50 -13.65
C LEU A 522 45.77 -11.54 -14.54
N THR A 523 46.23 -11.15 -15.73
CA THR A 523 46.66 -12.07 -16.78
C THR A 523 48.06 -11.76 -17.29
N LYS A 524 48.66 -12.72 -17.98
CA LYS A 524 49.87 -12.50 -18.78
C LYS A 524 49.49 -11.78 -20.09
N PRO A 525 50.26 -10.77 -20.53
CA PRO A 525 49.93 -10.05 -21.76
C PRO A 525 50.09 -10.94 -22.99
N ASN A 526 49.27 -10.67 -24.01
CA ASN A 526 49.36 -11.32 -25.31
C ASN A 526 49.47 -10.26 -26.41
N MET A 527 50.57 -10.29 -27.16
CA MET A 527 50.80 -9.37 -28.28
C MET A 527 49.86 -9.72 -29.44
N ILE A 528 49.04 -8.75 -29.85
CA ILE A 528 48.02 -8.94 -30.90
C ILE A 528 48.38 -8.29 -32.24
N SER A 529 49.38 -7.41 -32.26
CA SER A 529 49.85 -6.72 -33.47
C SER A 529 51.31 -6.29 -33.29
N ASP A 530 52.09 -6.39 -34.36
CA ASP A 530 53.47 -5.91 -34.46
C ASP A 530 53.59 -5.12 -35.77
N ILE A 531 53.95 -3.83 -35.65
CA ILE A 531 53.92 -2.87 -36.75
C ILE A 531 55.33 -2.40 -37.06
N ASN A 532 55.88 -2.90 -38.17
CA ASN A 532 57.13 -2.42 -38.72
C ASN A 532 56.87 -1.27 -39.71
N ILE A 533 57.31 -0.06 -39.34
CA ILE A 533 57.10 1.18 -40.10
C ILE A 533 57.75 1.13 -41.51
N TYR A 534 58.79 0.34 -41.72
CA TYR A 534 59.44 0.21 -43.03
C TYR A 534 58.64 -0.64 -44.01
N THR A 535 57.75 -1.50 -43.52
CA THR A 535 57.04 -2.49 -44.34
C THR A 535 55.51 -2.41 -44.26
N CYS A 536 54.95 -1.65 -43.32
CA CYS A 536 53.51 -1.52 -43.17
C CYS A 536 52.89 -0.68 -44.31
N ASP A 537 51.64 -0.96 -44.63
CA ASP A 537 50.84 -0.18 -45.58
C ASP A 537 49.72 0.59 -44.86
N LEU A 538 48.88 1.30 -45.60
CA LEU A 538 47.76 2.07 -45.02
C LEU A 538 46.70 1.21 -44.33
N ASN A 539 46.78 -0.12 -44.44
CA ASN A 539 45.87 -1.08 -43.84
C ASN A 539 46.36 -1.62 -42.49
N TYR A 540 47.48 -1.12 -41.94
CA TYR A 540 48.06 -1.58 -40.67
C TYR A 540 47.08 -1.61 -39.47
N SER A 541 46.07 -0.74 -39.48
CA SER A 541 45.07 -0.64 -38.42
C SER A 541 43.92 -1.64 -38.56
N ASN A 542 43.81 -2.33 -39.70
CA ASN A 542 42.75 -3.30 -39.97
C ASN A 542 43.31 -4.73 -39.80
N PHE A 543 43.06 -5.34 -38.64
CA PHE A 543 43.56 -6.69 -38.36
C PHE A 543 42.56 -7.50 -37.53
N THR A 544 42.79 -8.80 -37.49
CA THR A 544 42.01 -9.74 -36.70
C THR A 544 42.97 -10.75 -36.07
N TYR A 545 42.84 -10.96 -34.77
CA TYR A 545 43.76 -11.80 -34.00
C TYR A 545 42.99 -12.64 -32.99
N ASP A 546 43.29 -13.94 -32.91
CA ASP A 546 42.75 -14.82 -31.88
C ASP A 546 43.73 -14.82 -30.70
N PHE A 547 43.33 -14.25 -29.57
CA PHE A 547 44.18 -14.06 -28.39
C PHE A 547 43.96 -15.15 -27.33
N SER A 548 44.97 -15.31 -26.48
CA SER A 548 44.95 -16.22 -25.34
C SER A 548 45.64 -15.59 -24.14
N LEU A 549 44.90 -15.38 -23.06
CA LEU A 549 45.37 -14.76 -21.82
C LEU A 549 45.40 -15.79 -20.70
N GLU A 550 46.59 -16.04 -20.14
CA GLU A 550 46.78 -16.92 -18.98
C GLU A 550 46.54 -16.14 -17.69
N VAL A 551 45.63 -16.63 -16.84
CA VAL A 551 45.27 -15.99 -15.57
C VAL A 551 46.30 -16.32 -14.48
N LEU A 552 46.89 -15.28 -13.89
CA LEU A 552 47.99 -15.39 -12.92
C LEU A 552 47.51 -15.48 -11.47
N LYS A 553 46.32 -14.95 -11.17
CA LYS A 553 45.71 -14.93 -9.83
C LYS A 553 44.18 -14.94 -9.93
N ASP A 554 43.54 -15.51 -8.91
CA ASP A 554 42.08 -15.48 -8.77
C ASP A 554 41.60 -14.02 -8.65
N GLY A 555 40.46 -13.71 -9.26
CA GLY A 555 39.90 -12.37 -9.18
C GLY A 555 38.69 -12.18 -10.09
N GLU A 556 38.19 -10.96 -10.09
CA GLU A 556 37.07 -10.53 -10.93
C GLU A 556 37.59 -9.62 -12.05
N MET A 557 37.39 -10.05 -13.30
CA MET A 557 37.81 -9.34 -14.50
C MET A 557 36.64 -8.54 -15.07
N ASN A 558 36.78 -7.22 -15.18
CA ASN A 558 35.74 -6.31 -15.66
C ASN A 558 36.05 -5.67 -17.03
N SER A 559 37.28 -5.83 -17.53
CA SER A 559 37.74 -5.22 -18.77
C SER A 559 38.94 -5.96 -19.38
N ILE A 560 39.22 -5.70 -20.66
CA ILE A 560 40.52 -5.97 -21.29
C ILE A 560 41.32 -4.68 -21.35
N CYS A 561 42.60 -4.74 -20.97
CA CYS A 561 43.54 -3.62 -21.04
C CYS A 561 44.46 -3.77 -22.26
N GLY A 562 44.42 -2.79 -23.15
CA GLY A 562 45.32 -2.62 -24.29
C GLY A 562 46.39 -1.57 -24.01
N TYR A 563 47.62 -1.87 -24.42
CA TYR A 563 48.76 -0.96 -24.35
C TYR A 563 49.68 -1.21 -25.55
N PHE A 564 50.67 -0.35 -25.76
CA PHE A 564 51.65 -0.52 -26.83
C PHE A 564 53.07 -0.25 -26.33
N ASP A 565 54.01 -0.87 -27.03
CA ASP A 565 55.44 -0.66 -26.84
C ASP A 565 56.00 -0.04 -28.12
N THR A 566 56.94 0.89 -27.97
CA THR A 566 57.62 1.53 -29.10
C THR A 566 59.10 1.22 -29.03
N PHE A 567 59.64 0.68 -30.11
CA PHE A 567 61.04 0.30 -30.25
C PHE A 567 61.75 1.25 -31.23
N PHE A 568 62.96 1.64 -30.87
CA PHE A 568 63.87 2.45 -31.69
C PHE A 568 65.14 1.62 -31.94
N ASP A 569 65.15 0.96 -33.10
CA ASP A 569 66.27 0.11 -33.53
C ASP A 569 67.40 1.00 -34.10
N LEU A 570 68.28 1.49 -33.23
CA LEU A 570 69.47 2.24 -33.62
C LEU A 570 70.68 1.29 -33.74
N PRO A 571 71.62 1.55 -34.68
CA PRO A 571 72.76 0.66 -34.94
C PRO A 571 73.62 0.29 -33.73
N ASP A 572 73.72 1.19 -32.74
CA ASP A 572 74.64 1.06 -31.60
C ASP A 572 73.92 0.90 -30.24
N GLN A 573 72.60 1.16 -30.16
CA GLN A 573 71.84 1.05 -28.92
C GLN A 573 70.32 0.96 -29.16
N ASN A 574 69.69 -0.14 -28.75
CA ASN A 574 68.24 -0.24 -28.77
C ASN A 574 67.63 0.62 -27.65
N VAL A 575 66.77 1.57 -28.02
CA VAL A 575 65.97 2.35 -27.09
C VAL A 575 64.53 1.88 -27.25
N PHE A 576 63.78 1.72 -26.15
CA PHE A 576 62.35 1.44 -26.23
C PHE A 576 61.63 2.11 -25.06
N PHE A 577 60.33 2.39 -25.22
CA PHE A 577 59.46 2.70 -24.09
C PHE A 577 58.16 1.93 -24.21
N SER A 578 57.51 1.73 -23.08
CA SER A 578 56.28 0.95 -22.94
C SER A 578 55.20 1.79 -22.29
N THR A 579 53.95 1.63 -22.73
CA THR A 579 52.77 2.12 -22.01
C THR A 579 52.10 1.03 -21.17
N SER A 580 52.77 -0.11 -20.94
CA SER A 580 52.28 -1.18 -20.09
C SER A 580 51.93 -0.69 -18.66
N PRO A 581 50.92 -1.27 -17.99
CA PRO A 581 50.63 -1.02 -16.57
C PRO A 581 51.83 -1.21 -15.63
N ALA A 582 52.83 -2.00 -16.04
CA ALA A 582 54.07 -2.25 -15.28
C ALA A 582 55.19 -1.22 -15.56
N ALA A 583 55.04 -0.36 -16.56
CA ALA A 583 56.04 0.62 -16.96
C ALA A 583 55.83 1.99 -16.28
N THR A 584 56.80 2.89 -16.44
CA THR A 584 56.66 4.28 -15.97
C THR A 584 55.53 4.98 -16.71
N GLN A 585 54.69 5.71 -15.97
CA GLN A 585 53.47 6.33 -16.51
C GLN A 585 53.77 7.32 -17.65
N THR A 586 52.98 7.21 -18.72
CA THR A 586 52.99 8.13 -19.87
C THR A 586 51.63 8.83 -19.98
N HIS A 587 51.54 9.89 -20.81
CA HIS A 587 50.27 10.58 -21.06
C HIS A 587 49.27 9.78 -21.91
N TRP A 588 49.73 8.73 -22.60
CA TRP A 588 48.88 7.84 -23.38
C TRP A 588 48.10 6.85 -22.52
N HIS A 589 48.52 6.64 -21.27
CA HIS A 589 47.93 5.65 -20.34
C HIS A 589 47.69 4.29 -21.01
N GLN A 590 46.56 3.64 -20.71
CA GLN A 590 46.12 2.37 -21.31
C GLN A 590 44.69 2.48 -21.81
N THR A 591 44.33 1.67 -22.80
CA THR A 591 42.98 1.60 -23.35
C THR A 591 42.22 0.44 -22.70
N LEU A 592 41.12 0.72 -22.01
CA LEU A 592 40.27 -0.26 -21.35
C LEU A 592 39.00 -0.54 -22.17
N PHE A 593 38.71 -1.81 -22.35
CA PHE A 593 37.51 -2.34 -23.00
C PHE A 593 36.64 -3.03 -21.95
N TYR A 594 35.67 -2.31 -21.39
CA TYR A 594 34.80 -2.81 -20.30
C TYR A 594 33.77 -3.82 -20.79
N PHE A 595 33.42 -4.76 -19.92
CA PHE A 595 32.31 -5.69 -20.14
C PHE A 595 31.01 -5.15 -19.54
N ASP A 596 29.87 -5.68 -20.01
CA ASP A 596 28.56 -5.42 -19.42
C ASP A 596 28.43 -6.01 -18.01
N GLU A 597 29.11 -7.12 -17.76
CA GLU A 597 29.13 -7.82 -16.48
C GLU A 597 30.55 -8.33 -16.16
N PRO A 598 31.04 -8.13 -14.92
CA PRO A 598 32.31 -8.69 -14.49
C PRO A 598 32.30 -10.23 -14.55
N LYS A 599 33.48 -10.82 -14.83
CA LYS A 599 33.68 -12.26 -14.94
C LYS A 599 34.67 -12.75 -13.88
N GLN A 600 34.26 -13.75 -13.12
CA GLN A 600 35.12 -14.42 -12.16
C GLN A 600 36.09 -15.34 -12.88
N VAL A 601 37.39 -15.20 -12.57
CA VAL A 601 38.47 -15.96 -13.21
C VAL A 601 39.35 -16.64 -12.16
N LYS A 602 39.88 -17.82 -12.51
CA LYS A 602 40.75 -18.59 -11.60
C LYS A 602 42.17 -18.67 -12.12
N LYS A 603 43.14 -18.68 -11.21
CA LYS A 603 44.55 -18.87 -11.51
C LYS A 603 44.76 -20.15 -12.34
N GLY A 604 45.50 -20.01 -13.43
CA GLY A 604 45.79 -21.08 -14.39
C GLY A 604 44.72 -21.27 -15.46
N GLU A 605 43.59 -20.55 -15.39
CA GLU A 605 42.62 -20.50 -16.47
C GLU A 605 43.20 -19.80 -17.71
N ILE A 606 42.81 -20.27 -18.89
CA ILE A 606 43.20 -19.66 -20.17
C ILE A 606 41.95 -19.06 -20.80
N ILE A 607 41.93 -17.73 -20.87
CA ILE A 607 40.85 -16.97 -21.48
C ILE A 607 41.20 -16.78 -22.96
N THR A 608 40.36 -17.32 -23.84
CA THR A 608 40.54 -17.19 -25.29
C THR A 608 39.46 -16.29 -25.88
N GLY A 609 39.81 -15.61 -26.96
CA GLY A 609 38.87 -14.74 -27.66
C GLY A 609 39.44 -14.23 -28.97
N LYS A 610 38.67 -13.35 -29.61
CA LYS A 610 39.02 -12.77 -30.90
C LYS A 610 38.94 -11.26 -30.82
N PHE A 611 40.02 -10.61 -31.22
CA PHE A 611 40.14 -9.16 -31.32
C PHE A 611 40.12 -8.74 -32.79
N ILE A 612 39.20 -7.86 -33.16
CA ILE A 612 39.07 -7.34 -34.51
C ILE A 612 39.20 -5.82 -34.42
N CYS A 613 40.20 -5.27 -35.09
CA CYS A 613 40.38 -3.82 -35.21
C CYS A 613 40.09 -3.41 -36.64
N GLN A 614 39.26 -2.38 -36.82
CA GLN A 614 38.94 -1.81 -38.12
C GLN A 614 38.96 -0.28 -38.05
N ARG A 615 39.39 0.37 -39.11
CA ARG A 615 39.26 1.81 -39.25
C ARG A 615 37.81 2.16 -39.55
N ASP A 616 37.25 3.17 -38.89
CA ASP A 616 35.90 3.62 -39.22
C ASP A 616 35.90 4.22 -40.64
N ARG A 617 34.85 3.90 -41.41
CA ARG A 617 34.64 4.41 -42.76
C ARG A 617 34.08 5.83 -42.76
N ASN A 618 33.40 6.20 -41.69
CA ASN A 618 32.76 7.51 -41.53
C ASN A 618 33.69 8.52 -40.84
N ASP A 619 34.61 8.07 -39.99
CA ASP A 619 35.67 8.88 -39.40
C ASP A 619 37.03 8.16 -39.53
N LEU A 620 37.85 8.63 -40.46
CA LEU A 620 39.14 8.00 -40.76
C LEU A 620 40.16 8.10 -39.62
N ARG A 621 39.89 8.87 -38.55
CA ARG A 621 40.76 8.94 -37.37
C ARG A 621 40.36 7.95 -36.28
N SER A 622 39.12 7.48 -36.26
CA SER A 622 38.64 6.55 -35.25
C SER A 622 38.80 5.09 -35.66
N LEU A 623 38.79 4.22 -34.66
CA LEU A 623 38.84 2.76 -34.81
C LEU A 623 37.56 2.14 -34.24
N LYS A 624 37.04 1.14 -34.94
CA LYS A 624 36.00 0.22 -34.48
C LYS A 624 36.67 -1.07 -34.02
N ILE A 625 36.52 -1.38 -32.74
CA ILE A 625 37.02 -2.61 -32.13
C ILE A 625 35.86 -3.57 -31.91
N GLU A 626 36.00 -4.82 -32.32
CA GLU A 626 35.08 -5.90 -31.96
C GLU A 626 35.84 -6.97 -31.17
N LEU A 627 35.39 -7.22 -29.95
CA LEU A 627 35.96 -8.20 -29.03
C LEU A 627 34.97 -9.35 -28.84
N ARG A 628 35.34 -10.56 -29.26
CA ARG A 628 34.55 -11.78 -29.03
C ARG A 628 35.19 -12.59 -27.92
N ILE A 629 34.51 -12.70 -26.78
CA ILE A 629 35.02 -13.35 -25.58
C ILE A 629 33.83 -13.78 -24.72
N PHE A 630 33.95 -14.89 -23.97
CA PHE A 630 32.88 -15.41 -23.09
C PHE A 630 31.53 -15.63 -23.79
N ASP A 631 31.55 -16.14 -25.02
CA ASP A 631 30.37 -16.34 -25.87
C ASP A 631 29.56 -15.06 -26.16
N LYS A 632 30.13 -13.88 -25.86
CA LYS A 632 29.57 -12.57 -26.15
C LYS A 632 30.43 -11.84 -27.21
N THR A 633 29.81 -10.88 -27.88
CA THR A 633 30.48 -9.96 -28.81
C THR A 633 30.29 -8.55 -28.31
N PHE A 634 31.39 -7.87 -28.01
CA PHE A 634 31.42 -6.47 -27.61
C PHE A 634 31.95 -5.62 -28.75
N LYS A 635 31.42 -4.41 -28.91
CA LYS A 635 31.81 -3.46 -29.95
C LYS A 635 32.13 -2.12 -29.32
N TYR A 636 33.30 -1.59 -29.64
CA TYR A 636 33.81 -0.35 -29.09
C TYR A 636 34.22 0.62 -30.19
N ASP A 637 34.00 1.90 -29.90
CA ASP A 637 34.45 3.04 -30.66
C ASP A 637 35.65 3.65 -29.91
N LEU A 638 36.78 3.74 -30.61
CA LEU A 638 37.99 4.39 -30.13
C LEU A 638 38.22 5.64 -30.99
N ASN A 639 37.79 6.79 -30.46
CA ASN A 639 37.77 8.08 -31.15
C ASN A 639 39.00 8.95 -30.86
#